data_AF-A0A8K1GNT2-F1
#
_entry.id   AF-A0A8K1GNT2-F1
#
_cell.length_a   1.000
_cell.length_b   1.000
_cell.length_c   1.000
_cell.angle_alpha   90.00
_cell.angle_beta   90.00
_cell.angle_gamma   90.00
#
_symmetry.space_group_name_H-M   'P 1'
#
loop_
_entity.id
_entity.type
_entity.pdbx_description
1 polymer ?
#
loop_
_entity_poly.entity_id
_entity_poly.type
_entity_poly.pdbx_seq_one_letter_code
_entity_poly.pdbx_strand_id
1 'polypeptide(L)'
;METGIVVPQLPESEARTAPKDDGGNKSVDGDAGSGNPFAELVSHLRASWLSGKTRPVEYRVAQLEALGHFLDDKKQQILEATASDLGKPPFEVELSEIFLCKNELHETLNNLSRWMKDEHVDKNLAMQLDSAFIRKDPYGVVLIIAPWNYPIHLCLVPLIGAIAAGNCVIVKPSEVSKKTERLVAEALPSYLDKDCFAVVTGAVLETTRLLENKFDYIFFTGSPSVGRIVMTAAAKHLTPVTLELGGKNPCYVSDTCDVTNVARRVAWGRFFNAGQTCIAPDYLLCTVEMREKLIPALRKAIDDFYGPNPRESPDFGRIVSDKQFQRVQRLLGSGHVAIGGQTDEAERYIAPTVMVDVQPSDPIMQEEIFGPILPIMVIANMDEAIDFINSRERPLALYAFSSNDKVVNQVLERTSSGGFCGNDTLMHMTLTSLPFGGIGNSGLGMHHGKFSFDTFSHHRGCLKRGMGREPLNAPRYPPYSPQKFGLIRATSKVSRPAMAALRLLYQAARAGPLAPLGSLRPLSTSTPRDCYKYVNIREQAMDMRSITDRAAQTLLWTELVRGLAMTLSYLFREPATINYPFEKGPLSPRFRGEHALRRYPSGEERCIACKLCEAVCPAQAITIEAEPRADGSRRTTRYDIDMTKCIYCGFCQEACPVDAIVEGPNFEFSTETHEELLYNKEKLLNNGDKWEAEIAANIQADYLYR
;
A
#
# COMPACT_ATOMS: atom_id res chain seq x y z
N MET A 1 24.84 28.75 0.95
CA MET A 1 24.41 27.60 1.77
C MET A 1 25.17 26.41 1.23
N GLU A 2 26.12 25.88 1.99
CA GLU A 2 26.91 24.73 1.57
C GLU A 2 26.16 23.44 1.97
N THR A 3 25.92 22.57 1.00
CA THR A 3 25.31 21.25 1.21
C THR A 3 26.37 20.28 1.73
N GLY A 4 26.49 20.16 3.04
CA GLY A 4 27.45 19.26 3.68
C GLY A 4 26.97 17.82 3.73
N ILE A 5 27.65 16.92 3.01
CA ILE A 5 27.59 15.49 3.32
C ILE A 5 28.48 15.26 4.55
N VAL A 6 27.93 14.76 5.66
CA VAL A 6 28.71 14.43 6.86
C VAL A 6 29.38 13.06 6.67
N VAL A 7 30.46 13.03 5.90
CA VAL A 7 31.31 11.84 5.73
C VAL A 7 32.39 11.81 6.83
N PRO A 8 32.61 10.68 7.53
CA PRO A 8 33.76 10.52 8.41
C PRO A 8 35.07 10.47 7.60
N GLN A 9 36.07 11.25 7.98
CA GLN A 9 37.42 11.10 7.42
C GLN A 9 38.01 9.74 7.85
N LEU A 10 38.38 8.91 6.87
CA LEU A 10 39.16 7.69 7.09
C LEU A 10 40.65 8.03 7.21
N PRO A 11 41.43 7.30 8.04
CA PRO A 11 42.86 7.54 8.19
C PRO A 11 43.66 7.08 6.96
N GLU A 12 44.59 7.91 6.50
CA GLU A 12 45.51 7.57 5.41
C GLU A 12 46.41 6.39 5.81
N SER A 13 46.61 5.43 4.90
CA SER A 13 47.64 4.40 5.05
C SER A 13 48.48 4.22 3.79
N GLU A 14 49.78 4.07 4.03
CA GLU A 14 50.95 4.17 3.16
C GLU A 14 50.84 3.58 1.75
N ALA A 15 51.25 4.38 0.76
CA ALA A 15 51.35 3.96 -0.64
C ALA A 15 52.45 2.90 -0.87
N ARG A 16 52.14 1.89 -1.70
CA ARG A 16 53.14 1.04 -2.36
C ARG A 16 53.07 1.22 -3.88
N THR A 17 54.19 1.64 -4.46
CA THR A 17 54.37 1.89 -5.90
C THR A 17 54.52 0.60 -6.71
N ALA A 18 53.88 0.56 -7.88
CA ALA A 18 54.21 -0.32 -9.01
C ALA A 18 54.22 0.53 -10.31
N PRO A 19 54.95 0.12 -11.36
CA PRO A 19 55.51 1.07 -12.32
C PRO A 19 54.58 1.48 -13.47
N LYS A 20 54.97 2.59 -14.11
CA LYS A 20 54.38 3.14 -15.34
C LYS A 20 54.51 2.18 -16.52
N ASP A 21 53.57 2.29 -17.45
CA ASP A 21 53.82 2.05 -18.86
C ASP A 21 53.23 3.20 -19.68
N ASP A 22 53.92 3.63 -20.74
CA ASP A 22 53.65 4.87 -21.47
C ASP A 22 52.86 4.61 -22.78
N GLY A 23 51.92 5.48 -23.13
CA GLY A 23 51.19 5.37 -24.41
C GLY A 23 49.97 6.28 -24.50
N GLY A 24 50.17 7.55 -24.86
CA GLY A 24 49.10 8.54 -24.80
C GLY A 24 48.15 8.58 -26.00
N ASN A 25 46.97 9.17 -25.79
CA ASN A 25 46.48 10.20 -26.69
C ASN A 25 45.69 11.25 -25.90
N LYS A 26 45.77 12.53 -26.30
CA LYS A 26 45.01 13.62 -25.67
C LYS A 26 43.71 13.86 -26.42
N SER A 27 42.60 13.32 -25.93
CA SER A 27 41.29 13.97 -26.10
C SER A 27 41.12 15.01 -24.98
N VAL A 28 40.50 16.14 -25.32
CA VAL A 28 40.14 17.19 -24.34
C VAL A 28 38.75 16.87 -23.82
N ASP A 29 38.69 15.90 -22.90
CA ASP A 29 37.45 15.55 -22.22
C ASP A 29 37.33 16.33 -20.92
N GLY A 30 36.39 17.29 -20.91
CA GLY A 30 35.95 17.96 -19.71
C GLY A 30 34.99 17.07 -18.91
N ASP A 31 35.50 15.97 -18.34
CA ASP A 31 34.74 15.18 -17.36
C ASP A 31 35.11 15.61 -15.93
N ALA A 32 34.22 16.40 -15.35
CA ALA A 32 34.26 16.77 -13.94
C ALA A 32 32.85 16.64 -13.34
N GLY A 33 32.49 15.42 -12.94
CA GLY A 33 31.48 15.21 -11.88
C GLY A 33 30.08 14.79 -12.31
N SER A 34 29.92 13.87 -13.27
CA SER A 34 28.60 13.36 -13.71
C SER A 34 28.01 12.20 -12.87
N GLY A 35 28.73 11.72 -11.85
CA GLY A 35 28.35 10.55 -11.04
C GLY A 35 27.10 10.73 -10.15
N ASN A 36 26.57 9.62 -9.63
CA ASN A 36 25.55 9.64 -8.59
C ASN A 36 26.23 9.88 -7.22
N PRO A 37 25.90 10.95 -6.48
CA PRO A 37 26.63 11.34 -5.26
C PRO A 37 26.47 10.36 -4.09
N PHE A 38 25.54 9.40 -4.17
CA PHE A 38 25.27 8.43 -3.12
C PHE A 38 25.79 7.01 -3.44
N ALA A 39 26.37 6.79 -4.63
CA ALA A 39 26.82 5.47 -5.07
C ALA A 39 27.89 4.86 -4.16
N GLU A 40 28.86 5.66 -3.72
CA GLU A 40 29.92 5.23 -2.79
C GLU A 40 29.35 4.90 -1.41
N LEU A 41 28.41 5.72 -0.90
CA LEU A 41 27.76 5.48 0.39
C LEU A 41 26.96 4.16 0.40
N VAL A 42 26.17 3.91 -0.64
CA VAL A 42 25.40 2.66 -0.79
C VAL A 42 26.34 1.46 -0.95
N SER A 43 27.47 1.64 -1.63
CA SER A 43 28.49 0.60 -1.80
C SER A 43 29.21 0.27 -0.49
N HIS A 44 29.55 1.28 0.33
CA HIS A 44 30.13 1.10 1.66
C HIS A 44 29.21 0.27 2.57
N LEU A 45 27.95 0.69 2.74
CA LEU A 45 26.97 -0.04 3.56
C LEU A 45 26.74 -1.47 3.04
N ARG A 46 26.77 -1.67 1.72
CA ARG A 46 26.66 -3.00 1.10
C ARG A 46 27.86 -3.88 1.41
N ALA A 47 29.09 -3.34 1.40
CA ALA A 47 30.29 -4.06 1.81
C ALA A 47 30.24 -4.43 3.31
N SER A 48 29.83 -3.49 4.17
CA SER A 48 29.63 -3.72 5.61
C SER A 48 28.62 -4.82 5.88
N TRP A 49 27.49 -4.86 5.17
CA TRP A 49 26.52 -5.96 5.26
C TRP A 49 27.10 -7.30 4.79
N LEU A 50 27.80 -7.30 3.65
CA LEU A 50 28.42 -8.51 3.07
C LEU A 50 29.49 -9.14 3.98
N SER A 51 30.18 -8.34 4.79
CA SER A 51 31.11 -8.84 5.82
C SER A 51 30.44 -9.71 6.88
N GLY A 52 29.12 -9.60 7.04
CA GLY A 52 28.34 -10.29 8.07
C GLY A 52 28.27 -9.57 9.41
N LYS A 53 28.82 -8.35 9.55
CA LYS A 53 28.83 -7.52 10.77
C LYS A 53 27.45 -7.43 11.46
N THR A 54 26.37 -7.32 10.69
CA THR A 54 24.98 -7.20 11.19
C THR A 54 24.27 -8.53 11.52
N ARG A 55 24.94 -9.69 11.33
CA ARG A 55 24.34 -11.02 11.55
C ARG A 55 24.17 -11.43 13.02
N PRO A 56 25.15 -11.21 13.94
CA PRO A 56 25.02 -11.60 15.34
C PRO A 56 23.87 -10.89 16.04
N VAL A 57 23.24 -11.56 17.01
CA VAL A 57 22.12 -10.96 17.77
C VAL A 57 22.61 -9.87 18.71
N GLU A 58 23.82 -10.04 19.25
CA GLU A 58 24.50 -9.13 20.17
C GLU A 58 24.76 -7.77 19.52
N TYR A 59 25.17 -7.76 18.24
CA TYR A 59 25.33 -6.55 17.46
C TYR A 59 24.00 -5.81 17.30
N ARG A 60 22.93 -6.53 16.94
CA ARG A 60 21.59 -5.94 16.76
C ARG A 60 21.05 -5.36 18.06
N VAL A 61 21.21 -6.07 19.17
CA VAL A 61 20.83 -5.58 20.52
C VAL A 61 21.57 -4.29 20.85
N ALA A 62 22.90 -4.24 20.67
CA ALA A 62 23.68 -3.03 20.97
C ALA A 62 23.24 -1.81 20.13
N GLN A 63 22.91 -2.00 18.85
CA GLN A 63 22.41 -0.91 17.99
C GLN A 63 20.98 -0.46 18.38
N LEU A 64 20.14 -1.39 18.85
CA LEU A 64 18.81 -1.08 19.37
C LEU A 64 18.89 -0.33 20.71
N GLU A 65 19.75 -0.77 21.64
CA GLU A 65 20.00 -0.08 22.91
C GLU A 65 20.54 1.34 22.67
N ALA A 66 21.40 1.53 21.66
CA ALA A 66 21.87 2.85 21.24
C ALA A 66 20.75 3.77 20.72
N LEU A 67 19.70 3.25 20.06
CA LEU A 67 18.49 4.03 19.74
C LEU A 67 17.70 4.42 21.00
N GLY A 68 17.67 3.55 22.01
CA GLY A 68 17.09 3.87 23.32
C GLY A 68 17.82 5.04 23.98
N HIS A 69 19.15 5.01 23.98
CA HIS A 69 19.99 6.11 24.46
C HIS A 69 19.80 7.39 23.65
N PHE A 70 19.66 7.32 22.31
CA PHE A 70 19.33 8.50 21.51
C PHE A 70 18.00 9.15 21.94
N LEU A 71 16.95 8.35 22.15
CA LEU A 71 15.63 8.85 22.58
C LEU A 71 15.67 9.49 23.97
N ASP A 72 16.44 8.93 24.90
CA ASP A 72 16.55 9.45 26.27
C ASP A 72 17.47 10.69 26.34
N ASP A 73 18.67 10.63 25.76
CA ASP A 73 19.65 11.72 25.77
C ASP A 73 19.19 12.94 24.97
N LYS A 74 18.42 12.73 23.89
CA LYS A 74 17.95 13.80 22.99
C LYS A 74 16.50 14.22 23.22
N LYS A 75 15.84 13.71 24.28
CA LYS A 75 14.44 14.04 24.60
C LYS A 75 14.16 15.55 24.53
N GLN A 76 15.01 16.38 25.14
CA GLN A 76 14.81 17.82 25.18
C GLN A 76 14.96 18.47 23.79
N GLN A 77 15.96 18.06 23.01
CA GLN A 77 16.16 18.55 21.66
C GLN A 77 15.05 18.09 20.70
N ILE A 78 14.48 16.89 20.91
CA ILE A 78 13.31 16.40 20.18
C ILE A 78 12.09 17.30 20.45
N LEU A 79 11.84 17.64 21.73
CA LEU A 79 10.78 18.57 22.13
C LEU A 79 10.96 19.95 21.47
N GLU A 80 12.16 20.51 21.51
CA GLU A 80 12.47 21.82 20.92
C GLU A 80 12.38 21.83 19.39
N ALA A 81 12.88 20.79 18.71
CA ALA A 81 12.84 20.68 17.26
C ALA A 81 11.41 20.53 16.73
N THR A 82 10.61 19.64 17.34
CA THR A 82 9.22 19.41 16.93
C THR A 82 8.30 20.57 17.30
N ALA A 83 8.53 21.25 18.42
CA ALA A 83 7.87 22.52 18.74
C ALA A 83 8.21 23.61 17.69
N SER A 84 9.46 23.70 17.23
CA SER A 84 9.84 24.69 16.21
C SER A 84 9.31 24.37 14.81
N ASP A 85 9.21 23.09 14.42
CA ASP A 85 8.74 22.69 13.09
C ASP A 85 7.20 22.71 13.00
N LEU A 86 6.52 22.14 14.00
CA LEU A 86 5.08 21.84 14.01
C LEU A 86 4.27 22.60 15.07
N GLY A 87 4.90 23.36 15.98
CA GLY A 87 4.21 23.89 17.16
C GLY A 87 3.70 22.80 18.10
N LYS A 88 4.21 21.57 17.99
CA LYS A 88 3.64 20.39 18.65
C LYS A 88 3.76 20.51 20.20
N PRO A 89 2.68 20.30 20.97
CA PRO A 89 2.71 20.36 22.43
C PRO A 89 3.68 19.34 23.03
N PRO A 90 4.41 19.66 24.13
CA PRO A 90 5.33 18.73 24.77
C PRO A 90 4.71 17.36 25.11
N PHE A 91 3.45 17.35 25.57
CA PHE A 91 2.74 16.10 25.87
C PHE A 91 2.49 15.24 24.62
N GLU A 92 2.08 15.86 23.49
CA GLU A 92 1.89 15.13 22.23
C GLU A 92 3.21 14.57 21.70
N VAL A 93 4.32 15.30 21.85
CA VAL A 93 5.67 14.84 21.48
C VAL A 93 6.12 13.66 22.35
N GLU A 94 6.03 13.79 23.68
CA GLU A 94 6.41 12.71 24.59
C GLU A 94 5.61 11.43 24.32
N LEU A 95 4.30 11.55 24.04
CA LEU A 95 3.46 10.41 23.69
C LEU A 95 3.80 9.84 22.31
N SER A 96 3.73 10.65 21.25
CA SER A 96 3.76 10.17 19.85
C SER A 96 5.17 9.92 19.29
N GLU A 97 6.14 10.77 19.63
CA GLU A 97 7.51 10.69 19.07
C GLU A 97 8.44 9.82 19.92
N ILE A 98 8.24 9.78 21.24
CA ILE A 98 9.19 9.16 22.19
C ILE A 98 8.61 7.88 22.79
N PHE A 99 7.50 7.96 23.53
CA PHE A 99 6.95 6.83 24.29
C PHE A 99 6.57 5.65 23.40
N LEU A 100 5.84 5.89 22.29
CA LEU A 100 5.51 4.83 21.34
C LEU A 100 6.76 4.19 20.71
N CYS A 101 7.79 4.98 20.36
CA CYS A 101 9.06 4.43 19.86
C CYS A 101 9.79 3.57 20.89
N LYS A 102 9.77 3.96 22.18
CA LYS A 102 10.34 3.14 23.25
C LYS A 102 9.57 1.83 23.44
N ASN A 103 8.25 1.82 23.28
CA ASN A 103 7.47 0.59 23.32
C ASN A 103 7.84 -0.36 22.17
N GLU A 104 7.98 0.16 20.94
CA GLU A 104 8.45 -0.60 19.78
C GLU A 104 9.86 -1.19 19.99
N LEU A 105 10.75 -0.40 20.57
CA LEU A 105 12.10 -0.79 20.91
C LEU A 105 12.12 -1.90 21.97
N HIS A 106 11.35 -1.75 23.05
CA HIS A 106 11.25 -2.75 24.12
C HIS A 106 10.62 -4.06 23.63
N GLU A 107 9.52 -4.00 22.86
CA GLU A 107 8.91 -5.20 22.26
C GLU A 107 9.90 -5.95 21.36
N THR A 108 10.68 -5.20 20.58
CA THR A 108 11.75 -5.73 19.73
C THR A 108 12.84 -6.39 20.57
N LEU A 109 13.42 -5.70 21.55
CA LEU A 109 14.48 -6.25 22.42
C LEU A 109 14.03 -7.51 23.18
N ASN A 110 12.80 -7.49 23.72
CA ASN A 110 12.22 -8.60 24.47
C ASN A 110 12.02 -9.87 23.61
N ASN A 111 11.83 -9.73 22.30
CA ASN A 111 11.46 -10.83 21.41
C ASN A 111 12.47 -11.15 20.30
N LEU A 112 13.51 -10.33 20.07
CA LEU A 112 14.44 -10.47 18.94
C LEU A 112 15.03 -11.88 18.82
N SER A 113 15.55 -12.45 19.91
CA SER A 113 16.10 -13.81 19.94
C SER A 113 15.06 -14.91 19.66
N ARG A 114 13.75 -14.62 19.78
CA ARG A 114 12.66 -15.51 19.36
C ARG A 114 12.33 -15.32 17.89
N TRP A 115 12.22 -14.09 17.41
CA TRP A 115 11.90 -13.77 16.01
C TRP A 115 12.96 -14.27 15.02
N MET A 116 14.24 -14.20 15.40
CA MET A 116 15.37 -14.72 14.59
C MET A 116 15.42 -16.25 14.43
N LYS A 117 14.61 -17.03 15.17
CA LYS A 117 14.68 -18.50 15.11
C LYS A 117 14.07 -19.04 13.82
N ASP A 118 14.70 -20.12 13.34
CA ASP A 118 14.10 -20.99 12.32
C ASP A 118 12.73 -21.47 12.79
N GLU A 119 11.74 -21.44 11.90
CA GLU A 119 10.38 -21.87 12.17
C GLU A 119 10.10 -23.17 11.43
N HIS A 120 9.97 -24.26 12.18
CA HIS A 120 9.64 -25.55 11.60
C HIS A 120 8.19 -25.58 11.13
N VAL A 121 7.99 -26.08 9.90
CA VAL A 121 6.69 -26.13 9.24
C VAL A 121 6.14 -27.55 9.18
N ASP A 122 4.82 -27.67 9.04
CA ASP A 122 4.16 -28.95 8.81
C ASP A 122 4.65 -29.63 7.52
N LYS A 123 4.72 -30.95 7.56
CA LYS A 123 5.23 -31.79 6.47
C LYS A 123 4.18 -32.82 6.05
N ASN A 124 4.18 -33.16 4.77
CA ASN A 124 3.44 -34.34 4.29
C ASN A 124 4.22 -35.63 4.59
N LEU A 125 3.58 -36.79 4.43
CA LEU A 125 4.17 -38.08 4.74
C LEU A 125 5.42 -38.39 3.87
N ALA A 126 5.46 -37.90 2.62
CA ALA A 126 6.61 -38.05 1.73
C ALA A 126 7.87 -37.28 2.20
N MET A 127 7.69 -36.27 3.05
CA MET A 127 8.75 -35.42 3.61
C MET A 127 8.93 -35.61 5.12
N GLN A 128 8.21 -36.55 5.76
CA GLN A 128 8.15 -36.68 7.21
C GLN A 128 9.53 -36.83 7.87
N LEU A 129 10.46 -37.49 7.20
CA LEU A 129 11.83 -37.75 7.64
C LEU A 129 12.82 -36.60 7.35
N ASP A 130 12.39 -35.55 6.63
CA ASP A 130 13.20 -34.38 6.32
C ASP A 130 13.05 -33.30 7.40
N SER A 131 13.98 -32.34 7.43
CA SER A 131 13.82 -31.11 8.20
C SER A 131 13.37 -29.97 7.28
N ALA A 132 12.13 -29.52 7.44
CA ALA A 132 11.56 -28.37 6.74
C ALA A 132 11.42 -27.20 7.72
N PHE A 133 11.83 -26.00 7.32
CA PHE A 133 11.75 -24.78 8.13
C PHE A 133 11.83 -23.50 7.30
N ILE A 134 11.40 -22.38 7.87
CA ILE A 134 11.55 -21.03 7.33
C ILE A 134 12.63 -20.30 8.13
N ARG A 135 13.68 -19.87 7.44
CA ARG A 135 14.73 -19.01 7.98
C ARG A 135 14.44 -17.54 7.65
N LYS A 136 14.76 -16.63 8.57
CA LYS A 136 14.63 -15.19 8.38
C LYS A 136 16.01 -14.60 8.17
N ASP A 137 16.33 -14.28 6.92
CA ASP A 137 17.60 -13.66 6.54
C ASP A 137 17.36 -12.16 6.25
N PRO A 138 18.26 -11.23 6.64
CA PRO A 138 18.15 -9.83 6.24
C PRO A 138 18.19 -9.67 4.72
N TYR A 139 17.52 -8.64 4.20
CA TYR A 139 17.57 -8.29 2.77
C TYR A 139 18.94 -7.77 2.33
N GLY A 140 19.51 -6.80 3.06
CA GLY A 140 20.74 -6.13 2.64
C GLY A 140 20.85 -4.69 3.13
N VAL A 141 20.91 -3.76 2.18
CA VAL A 141 20.84 -2.31 2.41
C VAL A 141 19.41 -1.85 2.19
N VAL A 142 18.81 -1.30 3.25
CA VAL A 142 17.44 -0.75 3.27
C VAL A 142 17.50 0.77 3.13
N LEU A 143 16.58 1.35 2.38
CA LEU A 143 16.30 2.79 2.41
C LEU A 143 15.00 3.04 3.18
N ILE A 144 15.02 3.96 4.14
CA ILE A 144 13.84 4.46 4.85
C ILE A 144 13.66 5.93 4.48
N ILE A 145 12.50 6.30 3.93
CA ILE A 145 12.13 7.69 3.63
C ILE A 145 10.99 8.09 4.56
N ALA A 146 11.27 9.00 5.49
CA ALA A 146 10.34 9.42 6.54
C ALA A 146 9.69 10.79 6.22
N PRO A 147 8.41 10.99 6.55
CA PRO A 147 7.68 12.24 6.37
C PRO A 147 7.92 13.19 7.55
N TRP A 148 7.26 14.34 7.51
CA TRP A 148 7.46 15.48 8.41
C TRP A 148 6.50 15.59 9.59
N ASN A 149 5.42 14.80 9.61
CA ASN A 149 4.31 15.00 10.54
C ASN A 149 4.48 14.27 11.88
N TYR A 150 5.15 13.13 11.88
CA TYR A 150 5.71 12.50 13.07
C TYR A 150 7.19 12.16 12.82
N PRO A 151 8.06 13.19 12.76
CA PRO A 151 9.36 13.09 12.11
C PRO A 151 10.41 12.27 12.88
N ILE A 152 10.20 12.00 14.17
CA ILE A 152 11.02 11.03 14.92
C ILE A 152 10.36 9.64 14.84
N HIS A 153 9.05 9.55 15.07
CA HIS A 153 8.35 8.26 15.09
C HIS A 153 8.47 7.47 13.79
N LEU A 154 8.09 8.11 12.67
CA LEU A 154 8.08 7.50 11.34
C LEU A 154 9.49 7.36 10.74
N CYS A 155 10.51 7.91 11.41
CA CYS A 155 11.92 7.69 11.14
C CYS A 155 12.44 6.46 11.92
N LEU A 156 12.15 6.36 13.21
CA LEU A 156 12.76 5.38 14.11
C LEU A 156 12.03 4.03 14.17
N VAL A 157 10.70 3.98 14.09
CA VAL A 157 9.94 2.72 14.11
C VAL A 157 10.35 1.74 12.98
N PRO A 158 10.41 2.16 11.70
CA PRO A 158 10.92 1.28 10.65
C PRO A 158 12.42 0.98 10.81
N LEU A 159 13.22 1.91 11.36
CA LEU A 159 14.65 1.69 11.60
C LEU A 159 14.90 0.61 12.67
N ILE A 160 14.14 0.61 13.76
CA ILE A 160 14.14 -0.45 14.79
C ILE A 160 13.91 -1.82 14.14
N GLY A 161 12.91 -1.93 13.26
CA GLY A 161 12.64 -3.15 12.49
C GLY A 161 13.79 -3.58 11.59
N ALA A 162 14.37 -2.64 10.84
CA ALA A 162 15.44 -2.93 9.89
C ALA A 162 16.74 -3.37 10.59
N ILE A 163 17.08 -2.76 11.74
CA ILE A 163 18.17 -3.20 12.63
C ILE A 163 17.87 -4.59 13.21
N ALA A 164 16.66 -4.81 13.72
CA ALA A 164 16.24 -6.10 14.29
C ALA A 164 16.34 -7.24 13.27
N ALA A 165 15.97 -7.01 12.01
CA ALA A 165 16.14 -7.97 10.92
C ALA A 165 17.61 -8.17 10.50
N GLY A 166 18.49 -7.19 10.78
CA GLY A 166 19.94 -7.26 10.57
C GLY A 166 20.42 -6.64 9.27
N ASN A 167 19.77 -5.56 8.82
CA ASN A 167 20.13 -4.84 7.60
C ASN A 167 21.10 -3.69 7.91
N CYS A 168 21.81 -3.21 6.88
CA CYS A 168 22.35 -1.85 6.88
C CYS A 168 21.25 -0.90 6.38
N VAL A 169 21.24 0.36 6.82
CA VAL A 169 20.12 1.28 6.57
C VAL A 169 20.61 2.69 6.22
N ILE A 170 20.06 3.25 5.15
CA ILE A 170 20.08 4.70 4.89
C ILE A 170 18.71 5.26 5.30
N VAL A 171 18.72 6.31 6.11
CA VAL A 171 17.51 7.02 6.51
C VAL A 171 17.48 8.41 5.88
N LYS A 172 16.36 8.75 5.25
CA LYS A 172 16.07 10.05 4.63
C LYS A 172 14.94 10.72 5.43
N PRO A 173 15.24 11.55 6.44
CA PRO A 173 14.23 12.38 7.12
C PRO A 173 13.66 13.48 6.20
N SER A 174 12.50 14.05 6.53
CA SER A 174 11.86 15.06 5.67
C SER A 174 12.43 16.47 5.88
N GLU A 175 12.74 17.13 4.76
CA GLU A 175 13.22 18.51 4.63
C GLU A 175 12.18 19.58 4.99
N VAL A 176 10.93 19.17 5.23
CA VAL A 176 9.84 20.04 5.66
C VAL A 176 9.92 20.30 7.17
N SER A 177 10.26 19.27 7.96
CA SER A 177 10.56 19.33 9.40
C SER A 177 12.05 19.63 9.63
N LYS A 178 12.49 20.84 9.29
CA LYS A 178 13.92 21.20 9.14
C LYS A 178 14.73 21.08 10.42
N LYS A 179 14.17 21.43 11.58
CA LYS A 179 14.89 21.34 12.86
C LYS A 179 15.05 19.88 13.25
N THR A 180 14.04 19.07 13.00
CA THR A 180 14.06 17.64 13.29
C THR A 180 14.96 16.87 12.32
N GLU A 181 14.92 17.20 11.01
CA GLU A 181 15.84 16.66 10.00
C GLU A 181 17.30 16.87 10.42
N ARG A 182 17.63 18.11 10.81
CA ARG A 182 18.95 18.48 11.31
C ARG A 182 19.34 17.71 12.57
N LEU A 183 18.45 17.63 13.57
CA LEU A 183 18.71 16.89 14.81
C LEU A 183 19.04 15.41 14.52
N VAL A 184 18.24 14.75 13.67
CA VAL A 184 18.49 13.36 13.27
C VAL A 184 19.82 13.24 12.52
N ALA A 185 20.13 14.12 11.57
CA ALA A 185 21.36 14.08 10.79
C ALA A 185 22.63 14.36 11.62
N GLU A 186 22.58 15.29 12.58
CA GLU A 186 23.74 15.65 13.42
C GLU A 186 23.94 14.67 14.59
N ALA A 187 22.87 14.17 15.21
CA ALA A 187 22.97 13.36 16.43
C ALA A 187 22.85 11.85 16.21
N LEU A 188 21.97 11.34 15.34
CA LEU A 188 21.78 9.89 15.20
C LEU A 188 23.08 9.13 14.82
N PRO A 189 23.97 9.66 13.94
CA PRO A 189 25.24 9.02 13.62
C PRO A 189 26.25 8.96 14.79
N SER A 190 26.03 9.62 15.94
CA SER A 190 26.90 9.44 17.11
C SER A 190 26.50 8.26 17.99
N TYR A 191 25.32 7.66 17.77
CA TYR A 191 24.82 6.50 18.52
C TYR A 191 24.96 5.20 17.73
N LEU A 192 24.76 5.25 16.41
CA LEU A 192 24.79 4.08 15.54
C LEU A 192 26.14 3.85 14.86
N ASP A 193 26.38 2.61 14.47
CA ASP A 193 27.55 2.19 13.70
C ASP A 193 27.53 2.79 12.27
N LYS A 194 28.42 3.75 12.04
CA LYS A 194 28.50 4.53 10.79
C LYS A 194 28.83 3.72 9.54
N ASP A 195 29.35 2.49 9.68
CA ASP A 195 29.56 1.60 8.54
C ASP A 195 28.28 0.93 8.06
N CYS A 196 27.27 0.86 8.92
CA CYS A 196 26.01 0.17 8.68
C CYS A 196 24.80 1.12 8.61
N PHE A 197 24.88 2.31 9.20
CA PHE A 197 23.77 3.24 9.34
C PHE A 197 24.18 4.66 8.94
N ALA A 198 23.43 5.26 8.02
CA ALA A 198 23.68 6.60 7.53
C ALA A 198 22.39 7.44 7.43
N VAL A 199 22.53 8.76 7.56
CA VAL A 199 21.44 9.72 7.34
C VAL A 199 21.76 10.53 6.09
N VAL A 200 20.79 10.65 5.18
CA VAL A 200 20.88 11.49 3.98
C VAL A 200 19.81 12.58 4.05
N THR A 201 20.24 13.83 4.13
CA THR A 201 19.36 15.01 4.08
C THR A 201 19.20 15.52 2.64
N GLY A 202 18.11 16.23 2.36
CA GLY A 202 17.88 16.84 1.04
C GLY A 202 16.41 16.84 0.63
N ALA A 203 16.10 17.40 -0.53
CA ALA A 203 14.74 17.52 -1.03
C ALA A 203 14.45 16.49 -2.15
N VAL A 204 13.56 16.85 -3.08
CA VAL A 204 13.13 16.01 -4.20
C VAL A 204 14.30 15.59 -5.10
N LEU A 205 15.27 16.49 -5.36
CA LEU A 205 16.39 16.21 -6.25
C LEU A 205 17.32 15.14 -5.65
N GLU A 206 17.73 15.35 -4.40
CA GLU A 206 18.60 14.43 -3.65
C GLU A 206 17.90 13.09 -3.44
N THR A 207 16.60 13.08 -3.11
CA THR A 207 15.81 11.85 -2.96
C THR A 207 15.71 11.08 -4.28
N THR A 208 15.57 11.79 -5.41
CA THR A 208 15.53 11.18 -6.74
C THR A 208 16.87 10.54 -7.09
N ARG A 209 18.00 11.23 -6.86
CA ARG A 209 19.35 10.66 -7.04
C ARG A 209 19.59 9.49 -6.08
N LEU A 210 19.13 9.57 -4.83
CA LEU A 210 19.25 8.46 -3.88
C LEU A 210 18.54 7.20 -4.41
N LEU A 211 17.29 7.35 -4.88
CA LEU A 211 16.46 6.28 -5.44
C LEU A 211 16.96 5.67 -6.76
N GLU A 212 17.95 6.25 -7.45
CA GLU A 212 18.61 5.61 -8.59
C GLU A 212 19.48 4.42 -8.16
N ASN A 213 19.94 4.40 -6.90
CA ASN A 213 20.83 3.37 -6.38
C ASN A 213 20.08 2.07 -6.07
N LYS A 214 20.79 0.94 -6.13
CA LYS A 214 20.23 -0.37 -5.79
C LYS A 214 20.13 -0.57 -4.28
N PHE A 215 18.90 -0.60 -3.77
CA PHE A 215 18.56 -1.06 -2.43
C PHE A 215 17.96 -2.47 -2.48
N ASP A 216 18.07 -3.20 -1.37
CA ASP A 216 17.48 -4.55 -1.23
C ASP A 216 16.08 -4.48 -0.60
N TYR A 217 15.72 -3.35 0.01
CA TYR A 217 14.35 -2.98 0.41
C TYR A 217 14.19 -1.45 0.45
N ILE A 218 13.00 -0.92 0.13
CA ILE A 218 12.67 0.50 0.33
C ILE A 218 11.39 0.63 1.17
N PHE A 219 11.45 1.40 2.25
CA PHE A 219 10.32 1.77 3.08
C PHE A 219 10.04 3.26 2.91
N PHE A 220 8.80 3.62 2.57
CA PHE A 220 8.39 5.01 2.37
C PHE A 220 7.07 5.28 3.10
N THR A 221 7.02 6.39 3.84
CA THR A 221 5.76 6.94 4.36
C THR A 221 5.52 8.34 3.80
N GLY A 222 4.32 8.60 3.24
CA GLY A 222 3.99 9.90 2.65
C GLY A 222 2.77 9.89 1.73
N SER A 223 2.76 10.74 0.70
CA SER A 223 1.60 10.87 -0.20
C SER A 223 1.55 9.75 -1.26
N PRO A 224 0.35 9.33 -1.71
CA PRO A 224 0.21 8.34 -2.78
C PRO A 224 0.91 8.74 -4.09
N SER A 225 0.97 10.04 -4.40
CA SER A 225 1.69 10.57 -5.56
C SER A 225 3.18 10.29 -5.52
N VAL A 226 3.83 10.45 -4.36
CA VAL A 226 5.26 10.17 -4.18
C VAL A 226 5.49 8.67 -4.00
N GLY A 227 4.57 7.93 -3.37
CA GLY A 227 4.62 6.48 -3.28
C GLY A 227 4.69 5.80 -4.66
N ARG A 228 3.95 6.30 -5.65
CA ARG A 228 4.06 5.84 -7.05
C ARG A 228 5.47 6.09 -7.63
N ILE A 229 6.06 7.27 -7.40
CA ILE A 229 7.43 7.61 -7.85
C ILE A 229 8.46 6.66 -7.23
N VAL A 230 8.36 6.42 -5.92
CA VAL A 230 9.24 5.47 -5.19
C VAL A 230 9.11 4.06 -5.76
N MET A 231 7.89 3.58 -5.99
CA MET A 231 7.64 2.26 -6.58
C MET A 231 8.18 2.14 -8.02
N THR A 232 8.04 3.19 -8.84
CA THR A 232 8.63 3.24 -10.19
C THR A 232 10.16 3.21 -10.16
N ALA A 233 10.80 3.86 -9.19
CA ALA A 233 12.25 3.77 -9.01
C ALA A 233 12.68 2.36 -8.55
N ALA A 234 11.99 1.81 -7.55
CA ALA A 234 12.24 0.46 -7.02
C ALA A 234 12.11 -0.64 -8.10
N ALA A 235 11.15 -0.50 -9.01
CA ALA A 235 10.91 -1.43 -10.10
C ALA A 235 12.13 -1.61 -11.04
N LYS A 236 12.97 -0.58 -11.21
CA LYS A 236 14.21 -0.65 -12.02
C LYS A 236 15.21 -1.68 -11.50
N HIS A 237 15.18 -1.95 -10.20
CA HIS A 237 16.08 -2.87 -9.50
C HIS A 237 15.40 -4.15 -8.99
N LEU A 238 14.08 -4.29 -9.26
CA LEU A 238 13.20 -5.29 -8.65
C LEU A 238 13.21 -5.25 -7.10
N THR A 239 13.41 -4.06 -6.54
CA THR A 239 13.47 -3.85 -5.09
C THR A 239 12.08 -3.95 -4.47
N PRO A 240 11.86 -4.79 -3.45
CA PRO A 240 10.60 -4.80 -2.70
C PRO A 240 10.39 -3.49 -1.94
N VAL A 241 9.13 -3.09 -1.83
CA VAL A 241 8.71 -1.84 -1.19
C VAL A 241 7.70 -2.11 -0.07
N THR A 242 7.72 -1.26 0.96
CA THR A 242 6.55 -0.96 1.79
C THR A 242 6.22 0.52 1.61
N LEU A 243 4.96 0.82 1.32
CA LEU A 243 4.43 2.17 1.15
C LEU A 243 3.31 2.40 2.16
N GLU A 244 3.55 3.27 3.14
CA GLU A 244 2.57 3.72 4.12
C GLU A 244 2.00 5.08 3.65
N LEU A 245 0.77 5.11 3.14
CA LEU A 245 0.23 6.26 2.42
C LEU A 245 -1.02 6.84 3.09
N GLY A 246 -1.34 8.08 2.75
CA GLY A 246 -2.53 8.77 3.23
C GLY A 246 -3.84 8.35 2.57
N GLY A 247 -4.93 8.95 3.03
CA GLY A 247 -6.28 8.72 2.49
C GLY A 247 -7.35 9.41 3.34
N LYS A 248 -8.59 9.46 2.82
CA LYS A 248 -9.71 10.05 3.56
C LYS A 248 -10.35 9.02 4.48
N ASN A 249 -9.94 8.99 5.75
CA ASN A 249 -10.43 8.02 6.73
C ASN A 249 -11.89 8.34 7.15
N PRO A 250 -12.87 7.47 6.86
CA PRO A 250 -14.25 7.70 7.25
C PRO A 250 -14.47 7.40 8.73
N CYS A 251 -15.33 8.21 9.36
CA CYS A 251 -15.86 7.97 10.70
C CYS A 251 -17.39 7.87 10.65
N TYR A 252 -17.94 6.66 10.68
CA TYR A 252 -19.39 6.46 10.80
C TYR A 252 -19.86 6.58 12.25
N VAL A 253 -20.96 7.30 12.48
CA VAL A 253 -21.59 7.44 13.80
C VAL A 253 -23.08 7.10 13.73
N SER A 254 -23.47 6.06 14.48
CA SER A 254 -24.86 5.60 14.63
C SER A 254 -25.65 6.44 15.64
N ASP A 255 -26.96 6.59 15.45
CA ASP A 255 -27.88 7.26 16.38
C ASP A 255 -27.88 6.76 17.84
N THR A 256 -27.32 5.58 18.07
CA THR A 256 -27.41 4.84 19.35
C THR A 256 -26.19 4.98 20.26
N CYS A 257 -25.26 5.88 19.96
CA CYS A 257 -24.05 6.12 20.74
C CYS A 257 -24.21 7.16 21.87
N ASP A 258 -23.33 7.11 22.88
CA ASP A 258 -23.10 8.27 23.76
C ASP A 258 -22.37 9.37 22.98
N VAL A 259 -23.14 10.38 22.58
CA VAL A 259 -22.68 11.52 21.78
C VAL A 259 -21.53 12.29 22.45
N THR A 260 -21.48 12.33 23.78
CA THR A 260 -20.40 13.02 24.52
C THR A 260 -19.08 12.28 24.35
N ASN A 261 -19.11 10.95 24.48
CA ASN A 261 -17.92 10.11 24.30
C ASN A 261 -17.46 10.10 22.84
N VAL A 262 -18.39 10.05 21.87
CA VAL A 262 -18.06 10.18 20.44
C VAL A 262 -17.40 11.53 20.16
N ALA A 263 -18.00 12.64 20.60
CA ALA A 263 -17.47 13.97 20.37
C ALA A 263 -16.05 14.14 20.93
N ARG A 264 -15.79 13.67 22.16
CA ARG A 264 -14.45 13.73 22.77
C ARG A 264 -13.42 12.90 22.02
N ARG A 265 -13.75 11.67 21.64
CA ARG A 265 -12.84 10.76 20.91
C ARG A 265 -12.55 11.27 19.49
N VAL A 266 -13.58 11.68 18.76
CA VAL A 266 -13.44 12.23 17.40
C VAL A 266 -12.70 13.56 17.41
N ALA A 267 -12.98 14.47 18.36
CA ALA A 267 -12.25 15.73 18.48
C ALA A 267 -10.78 15.49 18.79
N TRP A 268 -10.44 14.60 19.74
CA TRP A 268 -9.05 14.25 20.01
C TRP A 268 -8.37 13.67 18.77
N GLY A 269 -8.96 12.63 18.16
CA GLY A 269 -8.40 12.00 16.97
C GLY A 269 -8.22 12.94 15.78
N ARG A 270 -9.11 13.94 15.62
CA ARG A 270 -9.00 14.94 14.55
C ARG A 270 -7.97 16.02 14.84
N PHE A 271 -7.93 16.56 16.05
CA PHE A 271 -7.21 17.80 16.34
C PHE A 271 -5.82 17.56 16.95
N PHE A 272 -5.50 16.33 17.37
CA PHE A 272 -4.14 15.90 17.71
C PHE A 272 -3.17 16.17 16.55
N ASN A 273 -2.00 16.76 16.84
CA ASN A 273 -1.05 17.26 15.84
C ASN A 273 -1.66 18.24 14.80
N ALA A 274 -2.69 18.99 15.21
CA ALA A 274 -3.54 19.81 14.33
C ALA A 274 -4.10 19.05 13.11
N GLY A 275 -4.39 17.75 13.24
CA GLY A 275 -4.97 16.91 12.18
C GLY A 275 -4.01 16.50 11.07
N GLN A 276 -2.71 16.75 11.23
CA GLN A 276 -1.66 16.34 10.28
C GLN A 276 -1.29 14.86 10.49
N THR A 277 -2.27 13.96 10.37
CA THR A 277 -2.13 12.54 10.75
C THR A 277 -2.81 11.64 9.72
N CYS A 278 -2.07 10.71 9.11
CA CYS A 278 -2.57 9.82 8.04
C CYS A 278 -3.74 8.93 8.47
N ILE A 279 -3.95 8.73 9.78
CA ILE A 279 -5.07 8.01 10.37
C ILE A 279 -6.05 8.91 11.13
N ALA A 280 -5.95 10.25 11.09
CA ALA A 280 -6.99 11.09 11.68
C ALA A 280 -8.34 10.81 10.99
N PRO A 281 -9.48 10.80 11.71
CA PRO A 281 -10.80 10.77 11.07
C PRO A 281 -10.88 11.98 10.13
N ASP A 282 -11.03 11.76 8.83
CA ASP A 282 -10.94 12.83 7.84
C ASP A 282 -12.31 13.42 7.50
N TYR A 283 -13.36 12.61 7.60
CA TYR A 283 -14.74 13.05 7.50
C TYR A 283 -15.66 12.15 8.34
N LEU A 284 -16.79 12.71 8.76
CA LEU A 284 -17.79 12.02 9.57
C LEU A 284 -19.06 11.75 8.76
N LEU A 285 -19.62 10.55 8.89
CA LEU A 285 -20.88 10.11 8.27
C LEU A 285 -21.91 9.83 9.36
N CYS A 286 -23.02 10.55 9.38
CA CYS A 286 -24.12 10.30 10.32
C CYS A 286 -25.48 10.77 9.78
N THR A 287 -26.55 10.44 10.49
CA THR A 287 -27.91 10.96 10.24
C THR A 287 -28.03 12.45 10.56
N VAL A 288 -29.15 13.07 10.17
CA VAL A 288 -29.47 14.48 10.52
C VAL A 288 -29.59 14.61 12.04
N GLU A 289 -30.31 13.68 12.66
CA GLU A 289 -30.61 13.64 14.09
C GLU A 289 -29.36 13.43 14.93
N MET A 290 -28.36 12.69 14.43
CA MET A 290 -27.07 12.56 15.09
C MET A 290 -26.20 13.80 14.87
N ARG A 291 -26.19 14.39 13.67
CA ARG A 291 -25.47 15.63 13.38
C ARG A 291 -25.88 16.76 14.34
N GLU A 292 -27.18 16.95 14.54
CA GLU A 292 -27.73 17.99 15.43
C GLU A 292 -27.30 17.81 16.90
N LYS A 293 -27.20 16.56 17.38
CA LYS A 293 -26.69 16.26 18.73
C LYS A 293 -25.17 16.42 18.82
N LEU A 294 -24.45 16.04 17.77
CA LEU A 294 -23.00 15.95 17.76
C LEU A 294 -22.31 17.31 17.67
N ILE A 295 -22.87 18.29 16.94
CA ILE A 295 -22.25 19.62 16.81
C ILE A 295 -22.10 20.34 18.17
N PRO A 296 -23.13 20.45 19.03
CA PRO A 296 -22.95 21.02 20.38
C PRO A 296 -21.94 20.25 21.24
N ALA A 297 -21.94 18.92 21.16
CA ALA A 297 -21.01 18.07 21.90
C ALA A 297 -19.55 18.24 21.42
N LEU A 298 -19.32 18.36 20.10
CA LEU A 298 -18.01 18.67 19.52
C LEU A 298 -17.54 20.07 19.94
N ARG A 299 -18.42 21.08 19.93
CA ARG A 299 -18.06 22.43 20.42
C ARG A 299 -17.60 22.36 21.87
N LYS A 300 -18.34 21.64 22.73
CA LYS A 300 -17.96 21.46 24.14
C LYS A 300 -16.64 20.68 24.28
N ALA A 301 -16.42 19.63 23.49
CA ALA A 301 -15.17 18.87 23.54
C ALA A 301 -13.95 19.71 23.12
N ILE A 302 -14.09 20.56 22.09
CA ILE A 302 -13.05 21.50 21.65
C ILE A 302 -12.75 22.54 22.73
N ASP A 303 -13.79 23.12 23.36
CA ASP A 303 -13.66 24.08 24.46
C ASP A 303 -13.05 23.44 25.73
N ASP A 304 -13.45 22.21 26.06
CA ASP A 304 -12.87 21.41 27.16
C ASP A 304 -11.39 21.09 26.95
N PHE A 305 -10.92 20.99 25.70
CA PHE A 305 -9.54 20.62 25.36
C PHE A 305 -8.62 21.83 25.18
N TYR A 306 -9.10 22.87 24.49
CA TYR A 306 -8.27 23.99 24.05
C TYR A 306 -8.73 25.36 24.59
N GLY A 307 -9.79 25.37 25.39
CA GLY A 307 -10.40 26.58 25.91
C GLY A 307 -11.16 27.41 24.85
N PRO A 308 -11.69 28.57 25.25
CA PRO A 308 -12.52 29.40 24.37
C PRO A 308 -11.74 30.08 23.24
N ASN A 309 -10.40 30.11 23.31
CA ASN A 309 -9.53 30.56 22.24
C ASN A 309 -8.42 29.53 21.96
N PRO A 310 -8.66 28.53 21.10
CA PRO A 310 -7.68 27.48 20.79
C PRO A 310 -6.35 27.97 20.19
N ARG A 311 -6.25 29.24 19.76
CA ARG A 311 -4.98 29.85 19.33
C ARG A 311 -3.98 29.98 20.48
N GLU A 312 -4.48 30.32 21.66
CA GLU A 312 -3.68 30.55 22.88
C GLU A 312 -3.44 29.24 23.66
N SER A 313 -4.05 28.13 23.25
CA SER A 313 -3.85 26.83 23.90
C SER A 313 -2.41 26.34 23.72
N PRO A 314 -1.72 25.94 24.81
CA PRO A 314 -0.41 25.29 24.71
C PRO A 314 -0.52 23.85 24.18
N ASP A 315 -1.74 23.29 24.11
CA ASP A 315 -2.04 21.93 23.73
C ASP A 315 -2.49 21.80 22.25
N PHE A 316 -2.39 22.87 21.45
CA PHE A 316 -2.77 22.86 20.04
C PHE A 316 -1.62 23.22 19.08
N GLY A 317 -1.33 22.33 18.13
CA GLY A 317 -0.24 22.47 17.15
C GLY A 317 -0.42 23.59 16.11
N ARG A 318 0.48 23.61 15.12
CA ARG A 318 0.46 24.52 13.96
C ARG A 318 0.69 23.76 12.66
N ILE A 319 0.29 24.35 11.53
CA ILE A 319 0.51 23.74 10.22
C ILE A 319 2.00 23.84 9.85
N VAL A 320 2.59 22.73 9.38
CA VAL A 320 4.05 22.57 9.22
C VAL A 320 4.73 23.57 8.27
N SER A 321 3.97 24.19 7.35
CA SER A 321 4.53 25.11 6.35
C SER A 321 3.44 25.97 5.70
N ASP A 322 3.83 27.14 5.19
CA ASP A 322 2.94 28.10 4.53
C ASP A 322 2.22 27.46 3.33
N LYS A 323 2.90 26.58 2.58
CA LYS A 323 2.30 25.81 1.48
C LYS A 323 1.16 24.90 1.96
N GLN A 324 1.33 24.23 3.10
CA GLN A 324 0.27 23.38 3.67
C GLN A 324 -0.82 24.23 4.32
N PHE A 325 -0.47 25.33 4.98
CA PHE A 325 -1.42 26.29 5.55
C PHE A 325 -2.37 26.82 4.46
N GLN A 326 -1.82 27.35 3.37
CA GLN A 326 -2.59 27.86 2.23
C GLN A 326 -3.43 26.77 1.55
N ARG A 327 -2.98 25.50 1.53
CA ARG A 327 -3.79 24.38 1.03
C ARG A 327 -5.00 24.14 1.92
N VAL A 328 -4.79 23.92 3.22
CA VAL A 328 -5.85 23.60 4.19
C VAL A 328 -6.82 24.78 4.34
N GLN A 329 -6.32 26.02 4.35
CA GLN A 329 -7.15 27.23 4.41
C GLN A 329 -8.12 27.33 3.22
N ARG A 330 -7.73 26.94 2.01
CA ARG A 330 -8.64 26.93 0.84
C ARG A 330 -9.82 25.95 1.00
N LEU A 331 -9.65 24.88 1.77
CA LEU A 331 -10.72 23.89 2.01
C LEU A 331 -11.85 24.45 2.89
N LEU A 332 -11.62 25.54 3.65
CA LEU A 332 -12.65 26.23 4.42
C LEU A 332 -13.75 26.83 3.52
N GLY A 333 -13.49 27.04 2.23
CA GLY A 333 -14.48 27.51 1.26
C GLY A 333 -15.45 26.44 0.76
N SER A 334 -15.30 25.17 1.17
CA SER A 334 -16.07 24.02 0.65
C SER A 334 -17.42 23.77 1.34
N GLY A 335 -17.91 24.64 2.21
CA GLY A 335 -19.18 24.42 2.92
C GLY A 335 -19.42 25.41 4.06
N HIS A 336 -20.36 25.10 4.95
CA HIS A 336 -20.68 25.97 6.09
C HIS A 336 -19.82 25.63 7.31
N VAL A 337 -19.15 26.64 7.88
CA VAL A 337 -18.39 26.51 9.13
C VAL A 337 -19.33 26.59 10.34
N ALA A 338 -19.55 25.46 11.01
CA ALA A 338 -20.37 25.40 12.22
C ALA A 338 -19.57 25.72 13.49
N ILE A 339 -18.29 25.33 13.54
CA ILE A 339 -17.36 25.60 14.65
C ILE A 339 -16.01 26.00 14.04
N GLY A 340 -15.29 26.95 14.67
CA GLY A 340 -13.95 27.34 14.24
C GLY A 340 -13.93 28.28 13.03
N GLY A 341 -13.04 28.00 12.07
CA GLY A 341 -12.85 28.78 10.85
C GLY A 341 -11.86 29.96 10.95
N GLN A 342 -11.40 30.32 12.15
CA GLN A 342 -10.37 31.34 12.33
C GLN A 342 -9.03 30.83 11.80
N THR A 343 -8.27 31.71 11.14
CA THR A 343 -6.91 31.41 10.66
C THR A 343 -5.96 32.57 10.90
N ASP A 344 -4.68 32.27 11.07
CA ASP A 344 -3.58 33.25 11.09
C ASP A 344 -2.39 32.68 10.31
N GLU A 345 -2.02 33.35 9.21
CA GLU A 345 -0.94 32.90 8.32
C GLU A 345 0.45 33.05 8.97
N ALA A 346 0.66 34.08 9.81
CA ALA A 346 1.95 34.34 10.44
C ALA A 346 2.32 33.28 11.49
N GLU A 347 1.33 32.73 12.19
CA GLU A 347 1.51 31.57 13.08
C GLU A 347 1.32 30.22 12.39
N ARG A 348 0.84 30.20 11.12
CA ARG A 348 0.35 28.99 10.43
C ARG A 348 -0.76 28.28 11.23
N TYR A 349 -1.62 29.06 11.88
CA TYR A 349 -2.69 28.59 12.76
C TYR A 349 -4.01 28.47 12.00
N ILE A 350 -4.67 27.32 12.12
CA ILE A 350 -6.06 27.10 11.67
C ILE A 350 -6.81 26.53 12.87
N ALA A 351 -7.91 27.15 13.27
CA ALA A 351 -8.69 26.73 14.43
C ALA A 351 -9.27 25.31 14.26
N PRO A 352 -9.50 24.54 15.34
CA PRO A 352 -10.32 23.34 15.33
C PRO A 352 -11.68 23.62 14.70
N THR A 353 -11.87 23.18 13.47
CA THR A 353 -13.00 23.56 12.62
C THR A 353 -13.91 22.37 12.38
N VAL A 354 -15.23 22.58 12.48
CA VAL A 354 -16.24 21.60 12.07
C VAL A 354 -17.08 22.21 10.97
N MET A 355 -17.14 21.53 9.82
CA MET A 355 -17.90 21.97 8.65
C MET A 355 -19.11 21.08 8.42
N VAL A 356 -20.18 21.67 7.92
CA VAL A 356 -21.45 21.01 7.59
C VAL A 356 -21.91 21.43 6.20
N ASP A 357 -22.91 20.71 5.69
CA ASP A 357 -23.55 20.95 4.38
C ASP A 357 -22.59 20.85 3.18
N VAL A 358 -21.45 20.17 3.39
CA VAL A 358 -20.47 19.82 2.35
C VAL A 358 -21.03 18.76 1.41
N GLN A 359 -20.70 18.87 0.13
CA GLN A 359 -21.10 17.93 -0.92
C GLN A 359 -19.99 16.91 -1.22
N PRO A 360 -20.33 15.72 -1.74
CA PRO A 360 -19.34 14.72 -2.14
C PRO A 360 -18.28 15.24 -3.13
N SER A 361 -18.66 16.21 -3.96
CA SER A 361 -17.84 16.82 -5.03
C SER A 361 -16.94 17.96 -4.56
N ASP A 362 -17.12 18.50 -3.35
CA ASP A 362 -16.39 19.68 -2.92
C ASP A 362 -14.91 19.36 -2.65
N PRO A 363 -13.98 20.33 -2.82
CA PRO A 363 -12.54 20.09 -2.62
C PRO A 363 -12.18 19.39 -1.29
N ILE A 364 -12.83 19.78 -0.19
CA ILE A 364 -12.65 19.15 1.13
C ILE A 364 -13.00 17.65 1.17
N MET A 365 -13.84 17.19 0.23
CA MET A 365 -14.22 15.77 0.07
C MET A 365 -13.46 15.05 -1.05
N GLN A 366 -12.68 15.76 -1.87
CA GLN A 366 -11.90 15.22 -2.99
C GLN A 366 -10.43 14.94 -2.65
N GLU A 367 -9.80 15.75 -1.78
CA GLU A 367 -8.43 15.51 -1.29
C GLU A 367 -8.38 15.14 0.21
N GLU A 368 -7.28 14.52 0.64
CA GLU A 368 -6.97 14.31 2.06
C GLU A 368 -6.74 15.65 2.74
N ILE A 369 -7.51 15.94 3.80
CA ILE A 369 -7.51 17.29 4.38
C ILE A 369 -6.21 17.54 5.16
N PHE A 370 -5.77 16.55 5.96
CA PHE A 370 -4.49 16.59 6.68
C PHE A 370 -4.26 17.90 7.48
N GLY A 371 -5.29 18.32 8.21
CA GLY A 371 -5.36 19.58 8.95
C GLY A 371 -6.60 19.63 9.85
N PRO A 372 -6.81 20.71 10.64
CA PRO A 372 -7.75 20.70 11.76
C PRO A 372 -9.19 21.07 11.32
N ILE A 373 -9.67 20.43 10.25
CA ILE A 373 -11.04 20.64 9.72
C ILE A 373 -11.76 19.30 9.64
N LEU A 374 -12.91 19.17 10.28
CA LEU A 374 -13.78 17.98 10.26
C LEU A 374 -15.09 18.27 9.50
N PRO A 375 -15.21 17.88 8.23
CA PRO A 375 -16.50 17.83 7.55
C PRO A 375 -17.40 16.74 8.15
N ILE A 376 -18.67 17.10 8.41
CA ILE A 376 -19.76 16.18 8.75
C ILE A 376 -20.71 16.11 7.56
N MET A 377 -20.83 14.91 6.98
CA MET A 377 -21.77 14.59 5.92
C MET A 377 -22.99 13.86 6.47
N VAL A 378 -24.15 14.30 6.01
CA VAL A 378 -25.43 13.63 6.27
C VAL A 378 -25.61 12.47 5.31
N ILE A 379 -26.04 11.34 5.85
CA ILE A 379 -26.45 10.11 5.15
C ILE A 379 -27.74 9.59 5.79
N ALA A 380 -28.58 8.88 5.04
CA ALA A 380 -29.86 8.38 5.55
C ALA A 380 -29.70 7.21 6.54
N ASN A 381 -28.70 6.34 6.35
CA ASN A 381 -28.51 5.13 7.17
C ASN A 381 -27.12 4.48 6.97
N MET A 382 -26.84 3.43 7.75
CA MET A 382 -25.58 2.68 7.71
C MET A 382 -25.26 2.06 6.34
N ASP A 383 -26.25 1.59 5.57
CA ASP A 383 -26.01 0.98 4.27
C ASP A 383 -25.48 2.02 3.27
N GLU A 384 -26.08 3.22 3.25
CA GLU A 384 -25.56 4.34 2.46
C GLU A 384 -24.17 4.78 2.93
N ALA A 385 -23.87 4.72 4.23
CA ALA A 385 -22.51 4.96 4.74
C ALA A 385 -21.50 3.98 4.13
N ILE A 386 -21.84 2.69 4.13
CA ILE A 386 -21.01 1.61 3.61
C ILE A 386 -20.80 1.77 2.09
N ASP A 387 -21.84 2.09 1.34
CA ASP A 387 -21.75 2.32 -0.11
C ASP A 387 -20.97 3.59 -0.44
N PHE A 388 -21.10 4.66 0.35
CA PHE A 388 -20.30 5.88 0.24
C PHE A 388 -18.81 5.65 0.51
N ILE A 389 -18.48 4.76 1.45
CA ILE A 389 -17.09 4.37 1.75
C ILE A 389 -16.54 3.49 0.61
N ASN A 390 -17.29 2.48 0.18
CA ASN A 390 -16.86 1.52 -0.83
C ASN A 390 -16.76 2.10 -2.26
N SER A 391 -17.40 3.24 -2.52
CA SER A 391 -17.27 3.98 -3.79
C SER A 391 -16.01 4.86 -3.87
N ARG A 392 -15.12 4.79 -2.87
CA ARG A 392 -13.88 5.58 -2.77
C ARG A 392 -12.65 4.69 -2.65
N GLU A 393 -11.49 5.33 -2.80
CA GLU A 393 -10.20 4.68 -2.50
C GLU A 393 -10.15 4.17 -1.06
N ARG A 394 -9.60 2.97 -0.89
CA ARG A 394 -9.57 2.28 0.40
C ARG A 394 -8.68 3.04 1.40
N PRO A 395 -9.22 3.52 2.54
CA PRO A 395 -8.51 4.40 3.45
C PRO A 395 -7.50 3.64 4.32
N LEU A 396 -6.56 4.38 4.92
CA LEU A 396 -5.59 3.79 5.85
C LEU A 396 -6.27 3.34 7.15
N ALA A 397 -7.21 4.13 7.66
CA ALA A 397 -8.02 3.80 8.83
C ALA A 397 -9.53 3.95 8.56
N LEU A 398 -10.35 3.17 9.27
CA LEU A 398 -11.80 3.31 9.30
C LEU A 398 -12.33 3.29 10.73
N TYR A 399 -13.27 4.20 11.03
CA TYR A 399 -13.86 4.36 12.35
C TYR A 399 -15.37 4.14 12.33
N ALA A 400 -15.89 3.43 13.34
CA ALA A 400 -17.33 3.17 13.48
C ALA A 400 -17.76 3.28 14.95
N PHE A 401 -18.70 4.17 15.24
CA PHE A 401 -19.24 4.40 16.59
C PHE A 401 -20.70 3.94 16.71
N SER A 402 -20.97 3.04 17.65
CA SER A 402 -22.31 2.58 18.04
C SER A 402 -22.26 1.82 19.37
N SER A 403 -23.32 1.94 20.18
CA SER A 403 -23.51 1.08 21.37
C SER A 403 -24.03 -0.32 21.02
N ASN A 404 -24.21 -0.62 19.73
CA ASN A 404 -24.65 -1.93 19.23
C ASN A 404 -23.53 -2.56 18.40
N ASP A 405 -22.86 -3.57 18.96
CA ASP A 405 -21.75 -4.28 18.32
C ASP A 405 -22.09 -4.84 16.93
N LYS A 406 -23.38 -5.15 16.67
CA LYS A 406 -23.81 -5.60 15.33
C LYS A 406 -23.61 -4.53 14.27
N VAL A 407 -23.80 -3.25 14.61
CA VAL A 407 -23.58 -2.12 13.69
C VAL A 407 -22.08 -1.96 13.42
N VAL A 408 -21.26 -2.00 14.47
CA VAL A 408 -19.78 -1.93 14.35
C VAL A 408 -19.25 -3.07 13.48
N ASN A 409 -19.70 -4.31 13.74
CA ASN A 409 -19.30 -5.49 12.98
C ASN A 409 -19.82 -5.44 11.53
N GLN A 410 -21.03 -4.94 11.27
CA GLN A 410 -21.55 -4.80 9.90
C GLN A 410 -20.74 -3.80 9.07
N VAL A 411 -20.24 -2.70 9.67
CA VAL A 411 -19.33 -1.78 8.97
C VAL A 411 -17.97 -2.45 8.72
N LEU A 412 -17.42 -3.15 9.72
CA LEU A 412 -16.16 -3.91 9.59
C LEU A 412 -16.22 -4.99 8.49
N GLU A 413 -17.29 -5.80 8.47
CA GLU A 413 -17.46 -6.91 7.53
C GLU A 413 -17.72 -6.47 6.08
N ARG A 414 -18.23 -5.26 5.87
CA ARG A 414 -18.70 -4.76 4.56
C ARG A 414 -17.85 -3.63 3.98
N THR A 415 -16.73 -3.28 4.60
CA THR A 415 -15.79 -2.26 4.10
C THR A 415 -14.37 -2.82 4.05
N SER A 416 -13.44 -2.09 3.44
CA SER A 416 -12.02 -2.47 3.36
C SER A 416 -11.14 -1.25 3.63
N SER A 417 -10.21 -1.39 4.57
CA SER A 417 -9.28 -0.36 5.04
C SER A 417 -7.99 -1.02 5.53
N GLY A 418 -6.94 -0.25 5.79
CA GLY A 418 -5.70 -0.75 6.40
C GLY A 418 -5.91 -1.21 7.85
N GLY A 419 -6.46 -0.33 8.68
CA GLY A 419 -6.84 -0.59 10.06
C GLY A 419 -8.29 -0.17 10.37
N PHE A 420 -8.92 -0.86 11.32
CA PHE A 420 -10.26 -0.55 11.81
C PHE A 420 -10.24 -0.28 13.31
N CYS A 421 -10.98 0.73 13.77
CA CYS A 421 -11.19 0.96 15.20
C CYS A 421 -12.67 1.24 15.49
N GLY A 422 -13.28 0.33 16.26
CA GLY A 422 -14.66 0.47 16.73
C GLY A 422 -14.71 1.29 18.02
N ASN A 423 -15.62 2.26 18.08
CA ASN A 423 -15.89 3.12 19.23
C ASN A 423 -14.71 3.97 19.75
N ASP A 424 -13.59 4.07 19.02
CA ASP A 424 -12.50 5.01 19.31
C ASP A 424 -11.75 5.44 18.03
N THR A 425 -10.81 6.38 18.16
CA THR A 425 -9.94 6.84 17.05
C THR A 425 -8.47 6.69 17.42
N LEU A 426 -7.58 6.63 16.42
CA LEU A 426 -6.11 6.46 16.54
C LEU A 426 -5.60 5.17 17.23
N MET A 427 -6.18 4.78 18.37
CA MET A 427 -5.64 3.82 19.36
C MET A 427 -5.13 2.49 18.80
N HIS A 428 -5.72 1.97 17.72
CA HIS A 428 -5.25 0.74 17.05
C HIS A 428 -3.76 0.79 16.65
N MET A 429 -3.19 1.97 16.32
CA MET A 429 -1.76 2.10 15.99
C MET A 429 -0.84 1.89 17.20
N THR A 430 -1.34 2.03 18.43
CA THR A 430 -0.53 2.01 19.66
C THR A 430 -0.18 0.59 20.13
N LEU A 431 -0.75 -0.44 19.48
CA LEU A 431 -0.53 -1.84 19.79
C LEU A 431 0.52 -2.45 18.85
N THR A 432 1.72 -2.68 19.36
CA THR A 432 2.84 -3.34 18.67
C THR A 432 2.52 -4.75 18.16
N SER A 433 1.44 -5.35 18.68
CA SER A 433 0.91 -6.67 18.32
C SER A 433 -0.09 -6.66 17.17
N LEU A 434 -0.49 -5.48 16.69
CA LEU A 434 -1.30 -5.31 15.47
C LEU A 434 -0.39 -4.87 14.30
N PRO A 435 -0.60 -5.39 13.09
CA PRO A 435 0.07 -4.84 11.91
C PRO A 435 -0.49 -3.46 11.59
N PHE A 436 0.39 -2.48 11.40
CA PHE A 436 0.04 -1.19 10.82
C PHE A 436 0.41 -1.21 9.33
N GLY A 437 -0.51 -0.88 8.44
CA GLY A 437 -0.28 -0.91 6.99
C GLY A 437 -1.51 -0.52 6.18
N GLY A 438 -1.32 0.13 5.03
CA GLY A 438 -2.39 0.48 4.10
C GLY A 438 -2.78 -0.63 3.12
N ILE A 439 -3.85 -0.39 2.35
CA ILE A 439 -4.29 -1.30 1.27
C ILE A 439 -4.77 -0.54 0.03
N GLY A 440 -4.13 -0.79 -1.12
CA GLY A 440 -4.45 -0.10 -2.37
C GLY A 440 -3.82 1.29 -2.38
N ASN A 441 -4.60 2.35 -2.62
CA ASN A 441 -4.05 3.71 -2.67
C ASN A 441 -3.56 4.24 -1.30
N SER A 442 -4.04 3.67 -0.18
CA SER A 442 -3.51 3.95 1.17
C SER A 442 -2.23 3.18 1.52
N GLY A 443 -1.81 2.20 0.71
CA GLY A 443 -0.52 1.55 0.93
C GLY A 443 -0.40 0.10 0.45
N LEU A 444 0.80 -0.43 0.68
CA LEU A 444 1.17 -1.83 0.48
C LEU A 444 2.30 -2.19 1.47
N GLY A 445 2.25 -3.41 2.01
CA GLY A 445 3.13 -3.82 3.11
C GLY A 445 2.48 -3.52 4.47
N MET A 446 3.23 -3.81 5.54
CA MET A 446 2.83 -3.58 6.92
C MET A 446 4.05 -3.58 7.84
N HIS A 447 3.93 -2.96 9.02
CA HIS A 447 4.98 -2.92 10.03
C HIS A 447 4.37 -2.83 11.46
N HIS A 448 5.16 -2.34 12.42
CA HIS A 448 5.03 -2.47 13.89
C HIS A 448 5.47 -3.84 14.43
N GLY A 449 6.08 -3.83 15.62
CA GLY A 449 6.59 -4.99 16.37
C GLY A 449 7.25 -6.06 15.49
N LYS A 450 6.69 -7.28 15.57
CA LYS A 450 7.15 -8.42 14.76
C LYS A 450 6.97 -8.18 13.26
N PHE A 451 5.93 -7.47 12.84
CA PHE A 451 5.66 -7.21 11.43
C PHE A 451 6.76 -6.32 10.82
N SER A 452 7.33 -5.38 11.57
CA SER A 452 8.54 -4.65 11.14
C SER A 452 9.72 -5.61 10.90
N PHE A 453 9.98 -6.53 11.82
CA PHE A 453 11.05 -7.53 11.67
C PHE A 453 10.82 -8.43 10.45
N ASP A 454 9.59 -8.92 10.24
CA ASP A 454 9.23 -9.75 9.10
C ASP A 454 9.35 -8.98 7.77
N THR A 455 8.88 -7.73 7.72
CA THR A 455 8.94 -6.87 6.53
C THR A 455 10.38 -6.61 6.06
N PHE A 456 11.32 -6.45 6.99
CA PHE A 456 12.74 -6.30 6.67
C PHE A 456 13.53 -7.63 6.63
N SER A 457 12.83 -8.77 6.64
CA SER A 457 13.41 -10.12 6.52
C SER A 457 12.91 -10.87 5.28
N HIS A 458 13.82 -11.55 4.58
CA HIS A 458 13.45 -12.57 3.61
C HIS A 458 13.17 -13.91 4.30
N HIS A 459 11.93 -14.40 4.17
CA HIS A 459 11.47 -15.69 4.71
C HIS A 459 11.87 -16.85 3.77
N ARG A 460 13.12 -17.32 3.91
CA ARG A 460 13.69 -18.38 3.08
C ARG A 460 13.20 -19.78 3.48
N GLY A 461 12.36 -20.36 2.64
CA GLY A 461 11.93 -21.76 2.76
C GLY A 461 13.10 -22.74 2.56
N CYS A 462 13.34 -23.60 3.55
CA CYS A 462 14.46 -24.52 3.61
C CYS A 462 13.98 -25.98 3.78
N LEU A 463 14.51 -26.90 2.97
CA LEU A 463 14.32 -28.35 3.12
C LEU A 463 15.68 -29.05 3.19
N LYS A 464 16.06 -29.54 4.37
CA LYS A 464 17.26 -30.37 4.57
C LYS A 464 16.87 -31.85 4.53
N ARG A 465 17.35 -32.56 3.51
CA ARG A 465 17.23 -34.01 3.35
C ARG A 465 18.57 -34.69 3.63
N GLY A 466 18.54 -35.90 4.19
CA GLY A 466 19.73 -36.73 4.29
C GLY A 466 20.10 -37.37 2.95
N MET A 467 21.39 -37.66 2.74
CA MET A 467 21.90 -38.32 1.52
C MET A 467 21.55 -39.83 1.43
N GLY A 468 21.04 -40.42 2.51
CA GLY A 468 20.67 -41.84 2.58
C GLY A 468 19.21 -42.12 2.22
N ARG A 469 18.83 -43.41 2.27
CA ARG A 469 17.46 -43.91 2.01
C ARG A 469 16.96 -43.69 0.57
N GLU A 470 17.87 -43.63 -0.40
CA GLU A 470 17.56 -43.41 -1.82
C GLU A 470 16.50 -44.37 -2.43
N PRO A 471 16.36 -45.65 -2.01
CA PRO A 471 15.24 -46.49 -2.46
C PRO A 471 13.84 -45.93 -2.17
N LEU A 472 13.67 -45.08 -1.15
CA LEU A 472 12.40 -44.40 -0.87
C LEU A 472 12.02 -43.38 -1.98
N ASN A 473 12.98 -42.94 -2.78
CA ASN A 473 12.77 -42.05 -3.91
C ASN A 473 12.39 -42.81 -5.21
N ALA A 474 12.51 -44.14 -5.25
CA ALA A 474 12.16 -44.95 -6.43
C ALA A 474 10.74 -44.73 -7.00
N PRO A 475 9.69 -44.39 -6.21
CA PRO A 475 8.38 -44.06 -6.74
C PRO A 475 8.35 -42.79 -7.60
N ARG A 476 9.16 -41.76 -7.27
CA ARG A 476 9.21 -40.50 -8.04
C ARG A 476 10.13 -40.58 -9.27
N TYR A 477 10.93 -41.63 -9.40
CA TYR A 477 11.86 -41.78 -10.53
C TYR A 477 11.25 -42.55 -11.71
N PRO A 478 11.66 -42.23 -12.96
CA PRO A 478 11.37 -43.05 -14.14
C PRO A 478 11.84 -44.51 -14.00
N PRO A 479 11.29 -45.45 -14.79
CA PRO A 479 10.07 -45.30 -15.58
C PRO A 479 8.83 -45.16 -14.69
N TYR A 480 7.86 -44.37 -15.12
CA TYR A 480 6.63 -44.11 -14.36
C TYR A 480 5.62 -45.25 -14.50
N SER A 481 4.79 -45.46 -13.47
CA SER A 481 3.71 -46.45 -13.51
C SER A 481 2.51 -46.02 -12.66
N PRO A 482 1.30 -46.59 -12.89
CA PRO A 482 0.13 -46.31 -12.07
C PRO A 482 0.33 -46.62 -10.58
N GLN A 483 1.10 -47.67 -10.25
CA GLN A 483 1.41 -48.04 -8.86
C GLN A 483 2.30 -46.98 -8.20
N LYS A 484 3.36 -46.54 -8.89
CA LYS A 484 4.24 -45.45 -8.43
C LYS A 484 3.46 -44.17 -8.18
N PHE A 485 2.62 -43.76 -9.13
CA PHE A 485 1.76 -42.58 -8.99
C PHE A 485 0.77 -42.70 -7.82
N GLY A 486 0.16 -43.88 -7.63
CA GLY A 486 -0.72 -44.16 -6.49
C GLY A 486 -0.03 -43.93 -5.14
N LEU A 487 1.23 -44.33 -5.01
CA LEU A 487 2.04 -44.17 -3.80
C LEU A 487 2.45 -42.70 -3.55
N ILE A 488 2.91 -41.97 -4.59
CA ILE A 488 3.21 -40.52 -4.47
C ILE A 488 1.94 -39.78 -4.05
N ARG A 489 0.80 -40.07 -4.70
CA ARG A 489 -0.49 -39.44 -4.40
C ARG A 489 -0.95 -39.75 -2.97
N ALA A 490 -0.70 -40.94 -2.44
CA ALA A 490 -1.04 -41.27 -1.06
C ALA A 490 -0.18 -40.51 -0.03
N THR A 491 1.12 -40.36 -0.30
CA THR A 491 2.10 -39.76 0.63
C THR A 491 2.19 -38.23 0.56
N SER A 492 1.81 -37.64 -0.57
CA SER A 492 1.93 -36.19 -0.83
C SER A 492 0.59 -35.43 -0.74
N LYS A 493 -0.53 -36.14 -0.53
CA LYS A 493 -1.87 -35.54 -0.54
C LYS A 493 -2.14 -34.68 0.70
N VAL A 494 -2.43 -33.40 0.46
CA VAL A 494 -3.09 -32.52 1.43
C VAL A 494 -4.58 -32.87 1.51
N SER A 495 -5.12 -32.98 2.72
CA SER A 495 -6.52 -33.35 2.98
C SER A 495 -7.29 -32.20 3.60
N ARG A 496 -8.52 -31.93 3.14
CA ARG A 496 -9.42 -30.97 3.83
C ARG A 496 -9.83 -31.56 5.19
N PRO A 497 -9.59 -30.90 6.33
CA PRO A 497 -9.79 -31.50 7.66
C PRO A 497 -11.23 -31.95 7.94
N ALA A 498 -12.23 -31.19 7.46
CA ALA A 498 -13.64 -31.56 7.56
C ALA A 498 -13.97 -32.94 6.95
N MET A 499 -13.27 -33.34 5.88
CA MET A 499 -13.43 -34.66 5.24
C MET A 499 -12.66 -35.78 5.93
N ALA A 500 -11.67 -35.45 6.78
CA ALA A 500 -10.95 -36.43 7.58
C ALA A 500 -11.76 -36.83 8.82
N ALA A 501 -12.35 -35.85 9.51
CA ALA A 501 -13.27 -36.09 10.64
C ALA A 501 -14.51 -36.90 10.21
N LEU A 502 -15.16 -36.53 9.10
CA LEU A 502 -16.28 -37.33 8.56
C LEU A 502 -15.86 -38.76 8.20
N ARG A 503 -14.65 -38.96 7.67
CA ARG A 503 -14.15 -40.32 7.34
C ARG A 503 -13.87 -41.15 8.58
N LEU A 504 -13.31 -40.57 9.64
CA LEU A 504 -13.11 -41.26 10.92
C LEU A 504 -14.43 -41.64 11.57
N LEU A 505 -15.42 -40.73 11.58
CA LEU A 505 -16.77 -41.02 12.06
C LEU A 505 -17.47 -42.10 11.20
N TYR A 506 -17.33 -42.05 9.88
CA TYR A 506 -17.93 -43.03 8.96
C TYR A 506 -17.24 -44.41 9.02
N GLN A 507 -15.94 -44.46 9.35
CA GLN A 507 -15.23 -45.71 9.59
C GLN A 507 -15.54 -46.30 10.97
N ALA A 508 -15.63 -45.47 12.02
CA ALA A 508 -16.09 -45.89 13.34
C ALA A 508 -17.54 -46.43 13.29
N ALA A 509 -18.43 -45.79 12.52
CA ALA A 509 -19.80 -46.25 12.31
C ALA A 509 -19.92 -47.55 11.47
N ARG A 510 -18.83 -48.02 10.84
CA ARG A 510 -18.77 -49.30 10.13
C ARG A 510 -18.12 -50.44 10.93
N ALA A 511 -17.51 -50.15 12.08
CA ALA A 511 -17.09 -51.17 13.03
C ALA A 511 -18.31 -51.61 13.85
N GLY A 512 -18.91 -52.75 13.49
CA GLY A 512 -20.03 -53.34 14.22
C GLY A 512 -19.68 -53.72 15.67
N PRO A 513 -20.69 -53.90 16.54
CA PRO A 513 -20.46 -54.05 17.97
C PRO A 513 -19.79 -55.38 18.33
N LEU A 514 -18.68 -55.29 19.05
CA LEU A 514 -18.13 -56.40 19.85
C LEU A 514 -18.27 -56.04 21.33
N ALA A 515 -18.84 -56.97 22.09
CA ALA A 515 -19.06 -56.90 23.53
C ALA A 515 -18.71 -58.26 24.15
N PRO A 516 -18.60 -58.39 25.48
CA PRO A 516 -17.95 -57.46 26.43
C PRO A 516 -16.95 -58.20 27.33
N LEU A 517 -16.06 -57.49 28.04
CA LEU A 517 -15.37 -58.09 29.20
C LEU A 517 -14.87 -57.06 30.23
N GLY A 518 -15.49 -57.10 31.41
CA GLY A 518 -14.79 -57.12 32.71
C GLY A 518 -14.00 -55.89 33.20
N SER A 519 -14.67 -55.09 34.04
CA SER A 519 -14.15 -54.56 35.31
C SER A 519 -12.86 -53.70 35.34
N LEU A 520 -13.01 -52.40 35.66
CA LEU A 520 -12.80 -51.88 37.04
C LEU A 520 -13.18 -50.38 37.17
N ARG A 521 -13.60 -50.00 38.37
CA ARG A 521 -13.87 -48.62 38.89
C ARG A 521 -12.91 -48.39 40.09
N PRO A 522 -12.60 -47.15 40.57
CA PRO A 522 -13.52 -46.06 40.97
C PRO A 522 -13.26 -44.68 40.28
N LEU A 523 -14.21 -43.72 40.22
CA LEU A 523 -14.49 -42.59 41.17
C LEU A 523 -13.22 -41.80 41.60
N SER A 524 -13.16 -40.46 41.74
CA SER A 524 -14.13 -39.32 41.74
C SER A 524 -13.33 -37.98 41.79
N THR A 525 -13.80 -36.73 41.56
CA THR A 525 -14.97 -36.10 40.87
C THR A 525 -14.73 -34.57 40.79
N SER A 526 -15.05 -33.87 39.68
CA SER A 526 -15.27 -32.41 39.68
C SER A 526 -16.19 -31.95 38.54
N THR A 527 -17.31 -31.30 38.89
CA THR A 527 -18.19 -30.59 37.95
C THR A 527 -17.63 -29.20 37.59
N PRO A 528 -18.10 -28.57 36.50
CA PRO A 528 -19.09 -27.51 36.74
C PRO A 528 -20.27 -27.44 35.72
N ARG A 529 -21.44 -27.22 36.33
CA ARG A 529 -22.71 -26.58 35.88
C ARG A 529 -22.91 -26.19 34.40
N ASP A 530 -24.10 -26.56 33.91
CA ASP A 530 -24.78 -25.94 32.76
C ASP A 530 -25.13 -24.46 32.99
N CYS A 531 -24.97 -23.62 31.95
CA CYS A 531 -26.08 -22.81 31.42
C CYS A 531 -25.72 -22.16 30.07
N TYR A 532 -26.23 -22.71 28.95
CA TYR A 532 -26.32 -21.99 27.68
C TYR A 532 -27.77 -22.00 27.18
N LYS A 533 -28.42 -20.84 27.17
CA LYS A 533 -29.69 -20.65 26.47
C LYS A 533 -29.39 -20.26 25.03
N TYR A 534 -29.67 -21.16 24.09
CA TYR A 534 -29.80 -20.78 22.68
C TYR A 534 -31.05 -19.92 22.49
N VAL A 535 -30.90 -18.77 21.82
CA VAL A 535 -32.01 -17.87 21.49
C VAL A 535 -32.08 -17.73 19.97
N ASN A 536 -33.19 -18.21 19.41
CA ASN A 536 -33.46 -18.41 17.97
C ASN A 536 -32.66 -19.57 17.36
N ILE A 537 -33.24 -20.48 16.58
CA ILE A 537 -34.48 -20.43 15.78
C ILE A 537 -35.47 -21.52 16.22
N ARG A 538 -36.78 -21.26 16.10
CA ARG A 538 -37.84 -22.28 16.29
C ARG A 538 -37.73 -23.33 15.18
N GLU A 539 -37.53 -24.60 15.53
CA GLU A 539 -37.60 -25.69 14.55
C GLU A 539 -39.01 -25.73 13.93
N GLN A 540 -39.08 -25.56 12.60
CA GLN A 540 -40.27 -25.89 11.83
C GLN A 540 -40.31 -27.40 11.57
N ALA A 541 -41.51 -27.97 11.51
CA ALA A 541 -41.71 -29.41 11.43
C ALA A 541 -41.02 -30.03 10.20
N MET A 542 -40.38 -31.19 10.40
CA MET A 542 -39.72 -31.95 9.35
C MET A 542 -40.73 -32.60 8.41
N ASP A 543 -41.16 -31.87 7.38
CA ASP A 543 -41.80 -32.48 6.21
C ASP A 543 -40.75 -33.14 5.31
N MET A 544 -41.08 -34.31 4.76
CA MET A 544 -40.22 -35.14 3.91
C MET A 544 -39.63 -34.34 2.74
N ARG A 545 -40.42 -33.41 2.20
CA ARG A 545 -40.05 -32.53 1.08
C ARG A 545 -38.86 -31.62 1.40
N SER A 546 -38.80 -31.09 2.63
CA SER A 546 -37.70 -30.23 3.11
C SER A 546 -36.37 -30.99 3.26
N ILE A 547 -36.44 -32.29 3.56
CA ILE A 547 -35.28 -33.18 3.67
C ILE A 547 -34.72 -33.48 2.28
N THR A 548 -35.59 -33.75 1.30
CA THR A 548 -35.17 -33.97 -0.09
C THR A 548 -34.58 -32.71 -0.74
N ASP A 549 -35.14 -31.52 -0.49
CA ASP A 549 -34.61 -30.26 -1.04
C ASP A 549 -33.24 -29.91 -0.42
N ARG A 550 -33.07 -30.08 0.90
CA ARG A 550 -31.77 -29.93 1.56
C ARG A 550 -30.74 -30.93 1.02
N ALA A 551 -31.13 -32.18 0.76
CA ALA A 551 -30.24 -33.17 0.18
C ALA A 551 -29.81 -32.81 -1.25
N ALA A 552 -30.75 -32.31 -2.08
CA ALA A 552 -30.47 -31.88 -3.45
C ALA A 552 -29.51 -30.68 -3.50
N GLN A 553 -29.71 -29.67 -2.65
CA GLN A 553 -28.82 -28.51 -2.53
C GLN A 553 -27.43 -28.90 -1.97
N THR A 554 -27.38 -29.71 -0.91
CA THR A 554 -26.11 -30.08 -0.25
C THR A 554 -25.21 -30.95 -1.14
N LEU A 555 -25.79 -31.70 -2.08
CA LEU A 555 -25.08 -32.55 -3.03
C LEU A 555 -24.84 -31.89 -4.40
N LEU A 556 -25.19 -30.61 -4.58
CA LEU A 556 -25.02 -29.85 -5.84
C LEU A 556 -25.65 -30.53 -7.07
N TRP A 557 -26.70 -31.35 -6.90
CA TRP A 557 -27.31 -32.09 -8.01
C TRP A 557 -27.88 -31.16 -9.09
N THR A 558 -28.48 -30.02 -8.69
CA THR A 558 -28.98 -29.01 -9.62
C THR A 558 -27.85 -28.42 -10.46
N GLU A 559 -26.72 -28.07 -9.84
CA GLU A 559 -25.58 -27.45 -10.54
C GLU A 559 -24.82 -28.45 -11.41
N LEU A 560 -24.70 -29.72 -10.98
CA LEU A 560 -24.15 -30.80 -11.79
C LEU A 560 -25.02 -31.06 -13.03
N VAL A 561 -26.35 -31.15 -12.87
CA VAL A 561 -27.28 -31.33 -13.99
C VAL A 561 -27.26 -30.11 -14.90
N ARG A 562 -27.19 -28.88 -14.36
CA ARG A 562 -27.12 -27.63 -15.13
C ARG A 562 -25.82 -27.51 -15.92
N GLY A 563 -24.68 -27.86 -15.34
CA GLY A 563 -23.38 -27.90 -16.00
C GLY A 563 -23.28 -29.00 -17.07
N LEU A 564 -23.86 -30.18 -16.81
CA LEU A 564 -23.94 -31.26 -17.78
C LEU A 564 -24.88 -30.91 -18.95
N ALA A 565 -26.04 -30.30 -18.68
CA ALA A 565 -26.98 -29.81 -19.69
C ALA A 565 -26.38 -28.68 -20.55
N MET A 566 -25.62 -27.76 -19.93
CA MET A 566 -24.76 -26.80 -20.64
C MET A 566 -23.79 -27.53 -21.59
N THR A 567 -23.03 -28.51 -21.09
CA THR A 567 -22.04 -29.21 -21.89
C THR A 567 -22.67 -29.96 -23.08
N LEU A 568 -23.81 -30.63 -22.85
CA LEU A 568 -24.60 -31.30 -23.89
C LEU A 568 -25.20 -30.31 -24.91
N SER A 569 -25.64 -29.12 -24.49
CA SER A 569 -26.22 -28.14 -25.42
C SER A 569 -25.19 -27.55 -26.39
N TYR A 570 -23.91 -27.50 -26.01
CA TYR A 570 -22.81 -27.15 -26.92
C TYR A 570 -22.32 -28.34 -27.77
N LEU A 571 -22.50 -29.59 -27.32
CA LEU A 571 -22.12 -30.79 -28.08
C LEU A 571 -22.94 -30.95 -29.38
N PHE A 572 -24.19 -30.46 -29.38
CA PHE A 572 -25.11 -30.53 -30.53
C PHE A 572 -25.25 -29.20 -31.28
N ARG A 573 -24.49 -28.17 -30.93
CA ARG A 573 -24.37 -26.96 -31.75
C ARG A 573 -23.32 -27.18 -32.82
N GLU A 574 -23.63 -26.78 -34.05
CA GLU A 574 -22.61 -26.71 -35.10
C GLU A 574 -21.48 -25.77 -34.64
N PRO A 575 -20.20 -26.13 -34.85
CA PRO A 575 -19.09 -25.25 -34.52
C PRO A 575 -19.23 -23.94 -35.30
N ALA A 576 -19.31 -22.82 -34.57
CA ALA A 576 -19.33 -21.48 -35.15
C ALA A 576 -17.97 -21.15 -35.77
N THR A 577 -17.73 -21.72 -36.94
CA THR A 577 -16.46 -21.67 -37.66
C THR A 577 -16.53 -20.51 -38.63
N ILE A 578 -16.11 -19.34 -38.16
CA ILE A 578 -15.98 -18.14 -39.01
C ILE A 578 -14.93 -18.46 -40.08
N ASN A 579 -15.26 -18.23 -41.36
CA ASN A 579 -14.37 -18.55 -42.48
C ASN A 579 -13.26 -17.49 -42.65
N TYR A 580 -12.38 -17.38 -41.65
CA TYR A 580 -11.24 -16.46 -41.68
C TYR A 580 -10.23 -16.90 -42.76
N PRO A 581 -9.72 -16.01 -43.62
CA PRO A 581 -9.77 -14.54 -43.54
C PRO A 581 -10.93 -13.86 -44.30
N PHE A 582 -11.83 -14.63 -44.96
CA PHE A 582 -12.89 -14.07 -45.82
C PHE A 582 -14.06 -13.49 -45.02
N GLU A 583 -14.36 -14.09 -43.88
CA GLU A 583 -15.32 -13.59 -42.90
C GLU A 583 -14.56 -13.12 -41.66
N LYS A 584 -14.79 -11.87 -41.24
CA LYS A 584 -14.24 -11.32 -40.00
C LYS A 584 -15.28 -11.38 -38.89
N GLY A 585 -14.87 -11.83 -37.71
CA GLY A 585 -15.75 -11.86 -36.55
C GLY A 585 -16.12 -10.46 -36.06
N PRO A 586 -17.23 -10.31 -35.31
CA PRO A 586 -17.59 -9.04 -34.70
C PRO A 586 -16.51 -8.61 -33.70
N LEU A 587 -15.88 -7.47 -33.94
CA LEU A 587 -14.93 -6.87 -33.02
C LEU A 587 -15.65 -6.35 -31.76
N SER A 588 -14.97 -6.42 -30.62
CA SER A 588 -15.41 -5.73 -29.42
C SER A 588 -15.37 -4.21 -29.66
N PRO A 589 -16.35 -3.41 -29.18
CA PRO A 589 -16.25 -1.95 -29.22
C PRO A 589 -14.98 -1.41 -28.54
N ARG A 590 -14.44 -2.15 -27.57
CA ARG A 590 -13.19 -1.83 -26.85
C ARG A 590 -11.92 -2.29 -27.55
N PHE A 591 -12.02 -2.84 -28.76
CA PHE A 591 -10.86 -3.30 -29.52
C PHE A 591 -9.95 -2.10 -29.88
N ARG A 592 -8.63 -2.29 -29.80
CA ARG A 592 -7.63 -1.26 -30.13
C ARG A 592 -6.79 -1.74 -31.31
N GLY A 593 -6.94 -1.07 -32.46
CA GLY A 593 -6.23 -1.40 -33.68
C GLY A 593 -5.16 -0.38 -34.08
N GLU A 594 -4.89 -0.37 -35.38
CA GLU A 594 -3.96 0.52 -36.06
C GLU A 594 -4.23 2.00 -35.71
N HIS A 595 -3.19 2.74 -35.33
CA HIS A 595 -3.34 4.13 -34.92
C HIS A 595 -3.64 5.05 -36.11
N ALA A 596 -4.45 6.08 -35.86
CA ALA A 596 -4.96 7.01 -36.86
C ALA A 596 -5.05 8.45 -36.31
N LEU A 597 -4.59 9.43 -37.10
CA LEU A 597 -4.79 10.85 -36.83
C LEU A 597 -6.00 11.37 -37.60
N ARG A 598 -6.86 12.14 -36.94
CA ARG A 598 -8.14 12.61 -37.51
C ARG A 598 -8.11 14.06 -37.98
N ARG A 599 -8.98 14.36 -38.94
CA ARG A 599 -9.30 15.72 -39.42
C ARG A 599 -10.67 16.19 -38.91
N TYR A 600 -10.88 17.49 -38.93
CA TYR A 600 -12.20 18.09 -38.85
C TYR A 600 -12.91 17.97 -40.21
N PRO A 601 -14.25 18.10 -40.29
CA PRO A 601 -14.97 18.15 -41.56
C PRO A 601 -14.53 19.28 -42.52
N SER A 602 -13.79 20.27 -42.03
CA SER A 602 -13.12 21.31 -42.84
C SER A 602 -11.84 20.84 -43.55
N GLY A 603 -11.39 19.60 -43.33
CA GLY A 603 -10.11 19.07 -43.81
C GLY A 603 -8.89 19.44 -42.96
N GLU A 604 -9.06 20.34 -41.98
CA GLU A 604 -7.99 20.72 -41.06
C GLU A 604 -7.71 19.62 -40.04
N GLU A 605 -6.44 19.43 -39.68
CA GLU A 605 -6.03 18.44 -38.67
C GLU A 605 -6.60 18.75 -37.29
N ARG A 606 -7.05 17.72 -36.55
CA ARG A 606 -7.53 17.91 -35.17
C ARG A 606 -6.41 18.17 -34.17
N CYS A 607 -5.17 17.78 -34.48
CA CYS A 607 -4.07 17.85 -33.52
C CYS A 607 -3.70 19.30 -33.18
N ILE A 608 -3.89 19.68 -31.91
CA ILE A 608 -3.53 21.00 -31.34
C ILE A 608 -2.09 21.04 -30.78
N ALA A 609 -1.27 20.04 -31.09
CA ALA A 609 0.15 19.97 -30.71
C ALA A 609 0.45 20.10 -29.19
N CYS A 610 -0.49 19.66 -28.34
CA CYS A 610 -0.37 19.76 -26.87
C CYS A 610 0.61 18.77 -26.22
N LYS A 611 1.16 17.82 -26.99
CA LYS A 611 2.12 16.78 -26.54
C LYS A 611 1.63 15.82 -25.42
N LEU A 612 0.35 15.86 -25.03
CA LEU A 612 -0.19 14.98 -23.99
C LEU A 612 -0.10 13.49 -24.34
N CYS A 613 -0.38 13.12 -25.60
CA CYS A 613 -0.26 11.76 -26.11
C CYS A 613 1.20 11.25 -26.16
N GLU A 614 2.18 12.14 -26.36
CA GLU A 614 3.61 11.84 -26.23
C GLU A 614 4.00 11.63 -24.76
N ALA A 615 3.59 12.54 -23.88
CA ALA A 615 3.91 12.50 -22.45
C ALA A 615 3.28 11.31 -21.68
N VAL A 616 2.08 10.86 -22.09
CA VAL A 616 1.38 9.73 -21.45
C VAL A 616 1.86 8.36 -21.94
N CYS A 617 2.59 8.29 -23.06
CA CYS A 617 2.92 7.02 -23.71
C CYS A 617 3.92 6.20 -22.86
N PRO A 618 3.51 5.09 -22.21
CA PRO A 618 4.38 4.37 -21.27
C PRO A 618 5.55 3.67 -21.98
N ALA A 619 5.39 3.36 -23.27
CA ALA A 619 6.41 2.74 -24.10
C ALA A 619 7.31 3.76 -24.84
N GLN A 620 7.09 5.07 -24.65
CA GLN A 620 7.80 6.15 -25.36
C GLN A 620 7.81 5.96 -26.89
N ALA A 621 6.70 5.44 -27.42
CA ALA A 621 6.55 5.11 -28.84
C ALA A 621 6.19 6.33 -29.71
N ILE A 622 5.70 7.42 -29.12
CA ILE A 622 5.20 8.60 -29.82
C ILE A 622 6.23 9.74 -29.71
N THR A 623 6.49 10.45 -30.82
CA THR A 623 7.35 11.65 -30.85
C THR A 623 6.64 12.77 -31.62
N ILE A 624 6.56 13.96 -31.02
CA ILE A 624 5.82 15.10 -31.59
C ILE A 624 6.69 16.34 -31.64
N GLU A 625 6.75 17.01 -32.79
CA GLU A 625 7.37 18.33 -32.94
C GLU A 625 6.31 19.34 -33.39
N ALA A 626 6.43 20.59 -32.92
CA ALA A 626 5.36 21.57 -33.02
C ALA A 626 5.91 22.97 -33.26
N GLU A 627 5.31 23.69 -34.20
CA GLU A 627 5.67 25.07 -34.54
C GLU A 627 4.47 26.02 -34.40
N PRO A 628 4.71 27.29 -34.03
CA PRO A 628 3.67 28.32 -34.01
C PRO A 628 3.39 28.85 -35.41
N ARG A 629 2.11 29.04 -35.72
CA ARG A 629 1.60 29.63 -36.96
C ARG A 629 1.44 31.15 -36.82
N ALA A 630 1.30 31.86 -37.94
CA ALA A 630 1.13 33.32 -37.97
C ALA A 630 -0.13 33.84 -37.25
N ASP A 631 -1.10 32.97 -36.95
CA ASP A 631 -2.31 33.25 -36.15
C ASP A 631 -2.12 32.99 -34.63
N GLY A 632 -0.93 32.57 -34.21
CA GLY A 632 -0.61 32.23 -32.81
C GLY A 632 -1.00 30.81 -32.39
N SER A 633 -1.69 30.04 -33.24
CA SER A 633 -1.96 28.62 -32.97
C SER A 633 -0.69 27.76 -33.12
N ARG A 634 -0.65 26.59 -32.46
CA ARG A 634 0.44 25.60 -32.62
C ARG A 634 -0.07 24.42 -33.43
N ARG A 635 0.72 23.97 -34.40
CA ARG A 635 0.44 22.78 -35.21
C ARG A 635 1.65 21.84 -35.19
N THR A 636 1.38 20.54 -35.36
CA THR A 636 2.45 19.54 -35.40
C THR A 636 3.15 19.58 -36.74
N THR A 637 4.47 19.73 -36.74
CA THR A 637 5.31 19.57 -37.94
C THR A 637 5.68 18.10 -38.11
N ARG A 638 5.94 17.43 -37.00
CA ARG A 638 6.23 15.99 -36.92
C ARG A 638 5.29 15.31 -35.93
N TYR A 639 4.83 14.13 -36.28
CA TYR A 639 4.07 13.25 -35.40
C TYR A 639 4.38 11.83 -35.84
N ASP A 640 5.30 11.17 -35.14
CA ASP A 640 5.74 9.82 -35.46
C ASP A 640 5.30 8.86 -34.35
N ILE A 641 4.89 7.64 -34.73
CA ILE A 641 4.66 6.53 -33.80
C ILE A 641 5.50 5.33 -34.25
N ASP A 642 6.35 4.85 -33.35
CA ASP A 642 7.08 3.61 -33.49
C ASP A 642 6.18 2.43 -33.06
N MET A 643 5.53 1.79 -34.03
CA MET A 643 4.59 0.70 -33.75
C MET A 643 5.28 -0.57 -33.25
N THR A 644 6.62 -0.65 -33.30
CA THR A 644 7.38 -1.77 -32.71
C THR A 644 7.48 -1.65 -31.19
N LYS A 645 7.38 -0.43 -30.66
CA LYS A 645 7.30 -0.14 -29.22
C LYS A 645 5.87 -0.05 -28.71
N CYS A 646 4.89 0.21 -29.58
CA CYS A 646 3.51 0.42 -29.16
C CYS A 646 2.90 -0.85 -28.53
N ILE A 647 2.39 -0.71 -27.31
CA ILE A 647 1.73 -1.79 -26.55
C ILE A 647 0.19 -1.73 -26.60
N TYR A 648 -0.40 -0.93 -27.49
CA TYR A 648 -1.85 -0.80 -27.73
C TYR A 648 -2.69 -0.56 -26.45
N CYS A 649 -2.17 0.28 -25.57
CA CYS A 649 -2.77 0.56 -24.25
C CYS A 649 -3.89 1.62 -24.25
N GLY A 650 -4.17 2.30 -25.36
CA GLY A 650 -5.21 3.33 -25.44
C GLY A 650 -4.95 4.68 -24.74
N PHE A 651 -3.97 4.78 -23.84
CA PHE A 651 -3.73 6.04 -23.09
C PHE A 651 -3.46 7.25 -23.99
N CYS A 652 -2.86 7.06 -25.18
CA CYS A 652 -2.62 8.18 -26.11
C CYS A 652 -3.92 8.79 -26.67
N GLN A 653 -4.97 7.98 -26.83
CA GLN A 653 -6.31 8.39 -27.22
C GLN A 653 -7.03 9.05 -26.03
N GLU A 654 -7.00 8.42 -24.86
CA GLU A 654 -7.66 8.93 -23.63
C GLU A 654 -7.09 10.28 -23.17
N ALA A 655 -5.78 10.50 -23.33
CA ALA A 655 -5.14 11.78 -23.03
C ALA A 655 -5.32 12.86 -24.13
N CYS A 656 -6.01 12.56 -25.24
CA CYS A 656 -6.14 13.49 -26.35
C CYS A 656 -7.41 14.37 -26.20
N PRO A 657 -7.30 15.67 -25.85
CA PRO A 657 -8.44 16.51 -25.49
C PRO A 657 -9.36 16.90 -26.66
N VAL A 658 -9.07 16.40 -27.87
CA VAL A 658 -9.70 16.79 -29.14
C VAL A 658 -9.96 15.57 -30.06
N ASP A 659 -9.80 14.34 -29.55
CA ASP A 659 -9.86 13.08 -30.30
C ASP A 659 -9.01 13.13 -31.59
N ALA A 660 -7.82 13.73 -31.53
CA ALA A 660 -6.96 13.87 -32.71
C ALA A 660 -6.21 12.59 -33.05
N ILE A 661 -5.82 11.79 -32.05
CA ILE A 661 -5.21 10.46 -32.20
C ILE A 661 -6.19 9.42 -31.64
N VAL A 662 -6.43 8.37 -32.40
CA VAL A 662 -7.36 7.28 -32.05
C VAL A 662 -6.81 5.93 -32.51
N GLU A 663 -7.31 4.86 -31.90
CA GLU A 663 -7.04 3.49 -32.32
C GLU A 663 -8.17 3.02 -33.25
N GLY A 664 -7.84 2.75 -34.51
CA GLY A 664 -8.80 2.42 -35.56
C GLY A 664 -9.29 0.97 -35.53
N PRO A 665 -10.24 0.61 -36.41
CA PRO A 665 -10.82 -0.73 -36.47
C PRO A 665 -9.90 -1.78 -37.13
N ASN A 666 -8.80 -1.36 -37.78
CA ASN A 666 -7.92 -2.29 -38.48
C ASN A 666 -7.01 -3.05 -37.50
N PHE A 667 -7.05 -4.38 -37.55
CA PHE A 667 -6.23 -5.29 -36.76
C PHE A 667 -5.35 -6.22 -37.62
N GLU A 668 -5.49 -6.14 -38.93
CA GLU A 668 -4.73 -6.92 -39.91
C GLU A 668 -3.80 -5.99 -40.68
N PHE A 669 -2.69 -5.62 -40.03
CA PHE A 669 -1.61 -4.85 -40.62
C PHE A 669 -0.29 -5.61 -40.46
N SER A 670 -0.08 -6.59 -41.32
CA SER A 670 1.23 -7.25 -41.48
C SER A 670 2.11 -6.43 -42.41
N THR A 671 3.33 -6.12 -41.98
CA THR A 671 4.35 -5.44 -42.80
C THR A 671 5.45 -6.42 -43.20
N GLU A 672 6.10 -6.20 -44.33
CA GLU A 672 7.25 -7.02 -44.74
C GLU A 672 8.58 -6.45 -44.21
N THR A 673 8.60 -5.14 -43.93
CA THR A 673 9.77 -4.43 -43.39
C THR A 673 9.51 -3.82 -42.01
N HIS A 674 10.59 -3.44 -41.33
CA HIS A 674 10.55 -2.76 -40.03
C HIS A 674 10.18 -1.28 -40.19
N GLU A 675 10.63 -0.67 -41.28
CA GLU A 675 10.42 0.73 -41.64
C GLU A 675 8.93 1.04 -41.85
N GLU A 676 8.16 0.09 -42.37
CA GLU A 676 6.70 0.19 -42.49
C GLU A 676 5.98 0.29 -41.14
N LEU A 677 6.60 -0.12 -40.03
CA LEU A 677 6.08 0.01 -38.66
C LEU A 677 6.42 1.37 -38.02
N LEU A 678 7.13 2.26 -38.73
CA LEU A 678 7.34 3.66 -38.31
C LEU A 678 6.27 4.54 -38.95
N TYR A 679 5.26 4.91 -38.16
CA TYR A 679 4.07 5.60 -38.62
C TYR A 679 4.28 7.10 -38.52
N ASN A 680 4.65 7.72 -39.65
CA ASN A 680 4.74 9.18 -39.75
C ASN A 680 3.36 9.85 -39.79
N LYS A 681 3.37 11.18 -39.63
CA LYS A 681 2.16 12.02 -39.59
C LYS A 681 1.23 11.80 -40.78
N GLU A 682 1.77 11.65 -41.99
CA GLU A 682 1.01 11.47 -43.22
C GLU A 682 0.31 10.11 -43.26
N LYS A 683 1.03 9.02 -42.93
CA LYS A 683 0.45 7.67 -42.81
C LYS A 683 -0.67 7.63 -41.76
N LEU A 684 -0.47 8.27 -40.61
CA LEU A 684 -1.49 8.36 -39.57
C LEU A 684 -2.73 9.12 -40.04
N LEU A 685 -2.57 10.24 -40.76
CA LEU A 685 -3.71 11.00 -41.31
C LEU A 685 -4.44 10.21 -42.40
N ASN A 686 -3.71 9.54 -43.29
CA ASN A 686 -4.31 8.66 -44.30
C ASN A 686 -5.09 7.50 -43.67
N ASN A 687 -4.63 6.96 -42.54
CA ASN A 687 -5.37 5.96 -41.77
C ASN A 687 -6.66 6.52 -41.14
N GLY A 688 -6.63 7.76 -40.64
CA GLY A 688 -7.83 8.44 -40.15
C GLY A 688 -8.82 8.69 -41.27
N ASP A 689 -8.37 9.30 -42.37
CA ASP A 689 -9.20 9.61 -43.54
C ASP A 689 -9.80 8.32 -44.17
N LYS A 690 -9.11 7.18 -44.09
CA LYS A 690 -9.60 5.86 -44.55
C LYS A 690 -10.70 5.26 -43.65
N TRP A 691 -10.64 5.45 -42.35
CA TRP A 691 -11.49 4.77 -41.35
C TRP A 691 -12.41 5.73 -40.56
N GLU A 692 -12.53 6.99 -40.97
CA GLU A 692 -13.23 8.04 -40.21
C GLU A 692 -14.70 7.70 -39.91
N ALA A 693 -15.38 6.96 -40.80
CA ALA A 693 -16.77 6.54 -40.60
C ALA A 693 -16.92 5.55 -39.44
N GLU A 694 -16.11 4.48 -39.43
CA GLU A 694 -16.08 3.48 -38.37
C GLU A 694 -15.54 4.06 -37.06
N ILE A 695 -14.50 4.90 -37.13
CA ILE A 695 -13.93 5.63 -36.00
C ILE A 695 -15.00 6.53 -35.35
N ALA A 696 -15.72 7.33 -36.14
CA ALA A 696 -16.78 8.19 -35.63
C ALA A 696 -17.92 7.38 -35.00
N ALA A 697 -18.33 6.26 -35.63
CA ALA A 697 -19.35 5.37 -35.08
C ALA A 697 -18.91 4.73 -33.75
N ASN A 698 -17.66 4.28 -33.64
CA ASN A 698 -17.11 3.71 -32.41
C ASN A 698 -17.03 4.75 -31.27
N ILE A 699 -16.56 5.97 -31.56
CA ILE A 699 -16.53 7.07 -30.58
C ILE A 699 -17.95 7.44 -30.14
N GLN A 700 -18.91 7.46 -31.06
CA GLN A 700 -20.31 7.71 -30.74
C GLN A 700 -20.96 6.57 -29.94
N ALA A 701 -20.51 5.33 -30.08
CA ALA A 701 -20.96 4.22 -29.25
C ALA A 701 -20.34 4.25 -27.84
N ASP A 702 -19.07 4.67 -27.73
CA ASP A 702 -18.30 4.75 -26.48
C ASP A 702 -18.59 6.01 -25.63
N TYR A 703 -19.44 6.93 -26.06
CA TYR A 703 -19.68 8.23 -25.40
C TYR A 703 -20.19 8.17 -23.93
N LEU A 704 -20.67 7.01 -23.49
CA LEU A 704 -21.09 6.77 -22.08
C LEU A 704 -19.93 6.27 -21.20
N TYR A 705 -18.78 5.97 -21.79
CA TYR A 705 -17.60 5.38 -21.16
C TYR A 705 -16.32 6.24 -21.36
N ARG A 706 -16.45 7.40 -22.02
CA ARG A 706 -15.45 8.46 -22.14
C ARG A 706 -15.93 9.68 -21.36
#